data_AF-A0A381ZUL2-F1
#
_entry.id   AF-A0A381ZUL2-F1
#
_cell.length_a   1.000
_cell.length_b   1.000
_cell.length_c   1.000
_cell.angle_alpha   90.00
_cell.angle_beta   90.00
_cell.angle_gamma   90.00
#
_symmetry.space_group_name_H-M   'P 1'
#
loop_
_entity.id
_entity.type
_entity.pdbx_description
1 polymer ?
#
loop_
_entity_poly.entity_id
_entity_poly.type
_entity_poly.pdbx_seq_one_letter_code
_entity_poly.pdbx_strand_id
1 'polypeptide(L)'
;MMRQYHAIKRENPDSILLFRMGDFYETFGDDAVIVAKDLDITLTARDKNSDNPIPLAGVPYHALDGYLGKLIKKGHRVAICEQLENPKNTKGLVRRGVTRVVSPGTVVEGSMLSTSNNFLAAINETDDGLGFSIMDISTGEFSTGQFKDREALESEMARYSPAEVIIPSGNENISNWMLAMGIHTTPRESESWTYPVAKKILEERFGSVSELNTYPMAITSAGAILSYVKDTQFSDLPHLRPPSLLVKAKTMTLDAITLKNLEIVKTIGDSSKDTLFAILNKTSTAGGSRKLKDWLLRPLHDLKKLNERHDAVQELFDNTLSRREIKDILKGFQDVERLLSRLGHGSISPRDLDSLRTSLNTLKDLKQFLSEEPLKSKLMKKLVKSIDIHKQVSKKLEEALVEEPPLVLRDGGIFKKGYSKELDDLRSRASSGREWVVALESEEKTKTGIPKIKVGYNRVFGYYLEVPKAYASKVPEHYHRKQTVAAGDRYITPELKEKETSILRADERSQALETELFKELREWIVDFLGSLQATTMAVSKIDAICSMAEVSQSNNYVRPEMSDDGALSISDGRHPVIEVLREGSYIPNSLQLDNKQRQLMILTGPNMGGKSTYMRQTALISVIAQSGCFVPASSARLGMVDRVFTRVGAHDDLVHGHSTFMVEMLELANILRNATPNSLVLLDEIGRGTSTFDGLALAWAVSEQ
;
A
#
# COMPACT_ATOMS: atom_id res chain seq x y z
N MET A 1 7.62 -21.67 -29.62
CA MET A 1 6.85 -20.77 -28.74
C MET A 1 6.08 -21.56 -27.67
N MET A 2 5.06 -22.38 -28.00
CA MET A 2 4.27 -23.10 -26.98
C MET A 2 5.13 -23.98 -26.04
N ARG A 3 6.21 -24.61 -26.53
CA ARG A 3 7.17 -25.31 -25.67
C ARG A 3 7.79 -24.41 -24.58
N GLN A 4 8.11 -23.16 -24.92
CA GLN A 4 8.62 -22.16 -23.99
C GLN A 4 7.53 -21.71 -23.01
N TYR A 5 6.31 -21.48 -23.49
CA TYR A 5 5.16 -21.18 -22.61
C TYR A 5 4.92 -22.29 -21.58
N HIS A 6 4.85 -23.56 -22.01
CA HIS A 6 4.64 -24.70 -21.11
C HIS A 6 5.82 -24.96 -20.17
N ALA A 7 7.05 -24.60 -20.56
CA ALA A 7 8.19 -24.65 -19.64
C ALA A 7 8.00 -23.62 -18.50
N ILE A 8 7.71 -22.37 -18.86
CA ILE A 8 7.52 -21.29 -17.87
C ILE A 8 6.26 -21.53 -17.00
N LYS A 9 5.17 -22.05 -17.59
CA LYS A 9 3.96 -22.40 -16.84
C LYS A 9 4.20 -23.55 -15.86
N ARG A 10 5.08 -24.51 -16.18
CA ARG A 10 5.48 -25.58 -15.24
C ARG A 10 6.27 -25.06 -14.05
N GLU A 11 7.01 -23.98 -14.22
CA GLU A 11 7.70 -23.29 -13.12
C GLU A 11 6.74 -22.41 -12.29
N ASN A 12 5.54 -22.11 -12.80
CA ASN A 12 4.54 -21.25 -12.15
C ASN A 12 3.14 -21.88 -12.23
N PRO A 13 2.94 -23.10 -11.69
CA PRO A 13 1.69 -23.85 -11.87
C PRO A 13 0.48 -23.12 -11.28
N ASP A 14 0.66 -22.48 -10.12
CA ASP A 14 -0.41 -21.84 -9.33
C ASP A 14 -0.67 -20.38 -9.69
N SER A 15 -0.11 -19.89 -10.80
CA SER A 15 -0.26 -18.50 -11.26
C SER A 15 -0.74 -18.43 -12.70
N ILE A 16 -1.66 -17.51 -12.97
CA ILE A 16 -2.03 -17.15 -14.35
C ILE A 16 -0.79 -16.62 -15.05
N LEU A 17 -0.38 -17.23 -16.16
CA LEU A 17 0.78 -16.79 -16.92
C LEU A 17 0.34 -15.79 -18.01
N LEU A 18 0.71 -14.52 -17.84
CA LEU A 18 0.59 -13.47 -18.84
C LEU A 18 1.89 -13.39 -19.66
N PHE A 19 1.83 -13.90 -20.88
CA PHE A 19 3.00 -14.11 -21.74
C PHE A 19 3.11 -13.02 -22.81
N ARG A 20 4.21 -12.25 -22.79
CA ARG A 20 4.41 -11.12 -23.71
C ARG A 20 4.54 -11.56 -25.17
N MET A 21 3.61 -11.10 -26.00
CA MET A 21 3.51 -11.37 -27.43
C MET A 21 3.25 -10.07 -28.21
N GLY A 22 4.31 -9.46 -28.74
CA GLY A 22 4.19 -8.19 -29.47
C GLY A 22 3.64 -7.10 -28.54
N ASP A 23 2.48 -6.52 -28.88
CA ASP A 23 1.78 -5.51 -28.08
C ASP A 23 0.72 -6.07 -27.13
N PHE A 24 0.65 -7.39 -26.95
CA PHE A 24 -0.29 -8.04 -26.03
C PHE A 24 0.42 -8.86 -24.96
N TYR A 25 -0.26 -9.08 -23.84
CA TYR A 25 -0.02 -10.23 -22.98
C TYR A 25 -1.09 -11.26 -23.31
N GLU A 26 -0.65 -12.44 -23.73
CA GLU A 26 -1.52 -13.56 -24.07
C GLU A 26 -1.42 -14.63 -22.98
N THR A 27 -2.51 -15.35 -22.77
CA THR A 27 -2.55 -16.53 -21.91
C THR A 27 -3.27 -17.66 -22.65
N PHE A 28 -3.01 -18.92 -22.28
CA PHE A 28 -3.43 -20.10 -23.03
C PHE A 28 -4.05 -21.18 -22.14
N GLY A 29 -4.90 -22.04 -22.73
CA GLY A 29 -5.48 -23.19 -22.03
C GLY A 29 -6.43 -22.75 -20.90
N ASP A 30 -6.30 -23.38 -19.72
CA ASP A 30 -7.18 -23.10 -18.57
C ASP A 30 -7.05 -21.66 -18.08
N ASP A 31 -5.82 -21.10 -18.09
CA ASP A 31 -5.60 -19.70 -17.74
C ASP A 31 -6.40 -18.77 -18.66
N ALA A 32 -6.52 -19.09 -19.96
CA ALA A 32 -7.31 -18.29 -20.89
C ALA A 32 -8.80 -18.31 -20.58
N VAL A 33 -9.33 -19.46 -20.16
CA VAL A 33 -10.73 -19.59 -19.75
C VAL A 33 -11.02 -18.77 -18.49
N ILE A 34 -10.12 -18.84 -17.50
CA ILE A 34 -10.22 -18.04 -16.27
C ILE A 34 -10.17 -16.55 -16.60
N VAL A 35 -9.14 -16.12 -17.33
CA VAL A 35 -8.91 -14.70 -17.67
C VAL A 35 -10.07 -14.14 -18.50
N ALA A 36 -10.58 -14.88 -19.49
CA ALA A 36 -11.72 -14.45 -20.29
C ALA A 36 -12.98 -14.22 -19.45
N LYS A 37 -13.32 -15.19 -18.58
CA LYS A 37 -14.47 -15.09 -17.67
C LYS A 37 -14.29 -13.95 -16.68
N ASP A 38 -13.11 -13.83 -16.08
CA ASP A 38 -12.92 -12.94 -14.96
C ASP A 38 -12.69 -11.49 -15.33
N LEU A 39 -12.15 -11.24 -16.52
CA LEU A 39 -11.95 -9.90 -17.07
C LEU A 39 -13.07 -9.45 -18.01
N ASP A 40 -14.01 -10.33 -18.35
CA ASP A 40 -15.04 -10.12 -19.36
C ASP A 40 -14.43 -9.74 -20.72
N ILE A 41 -13.47 -10.55 -21.18
CA ILE A 41 -12.80 -10.39 -22.47
C ILE A 41 -13.05 -11.59 -23.38
N THR A 42 -12.95 -11.37 -24.69
CA THR A 42 -13.23 -12.42 -25.67
C THR A 42 -12.27 -13.62 -25.53
N LEU A 43 -12.83 -14.80 -25.24
CA LEU A 43 -12.13 -16.06 -25.40
C LEU A 43 -12.06 -16.42 -26.89
N THR A 44 -10.85 -16.60 -27.41
CA THR A 44 -10.59 -17.06 -28.78
C THR A 44 -9.75 -18.34 -28.71
N ALA A 45 -9.23 -18.79 -29.84
CA ALA A 45 -8.30 -19.91 -29.88
C ALA A 45 -7.17 -19.65 -30.88
N ARG A 46 -5.99 -20.17 -30.56
CA ARG A 46 -4.86 -20.29 -31.46
C ARG A 46 -5.06 -21.53 -32.34
N ASP A 47 -4.71 -21.42 -33.62
CA ASP A 47 -4.85 -22.51 -34.59
C ASP A 47 -6.29 -23.05 -34.65
N LYS A 48 -7.27 -22.13 -34.79
CA LYS A 48 -8.73 -22.41 -34.77
C LYS A 48 -9.19 -23.54 -35.68
N ASN A 49 -8.47 -23.78 -36.77
CA ASN A 49 -8.82 -24.77 -37.79
C ASN A 49 -8.05 -26.09 -37.62
N SER A 50 -7.32 -26.27 -36.52
CA SER A 50 -6.63 -27.53 -36.21
C SER A 50 -7.52 -28.48 -35.41
N ASP A 51 -7.17 -29.77 -35.39
CA ASP A 51 -7.91 -30.79 -34.62
C ASP A 51 -7.90 -30.53 -33.10
N ASN A 52 -6.95 -29.73 -32.60
CA ASN A 52 -6.82 -29.35 -31.19
C ASN A 52 -6.55 -27.83 -31.05
N PRO A 53 -7.59 -26.98 -31.18
CA PRO A 53 -7.45 -25.54 -31.00
C PRO A 53 -7.12 -25.21 -29.54
N ILE A 54 -6.14 -24.34 -29.31
CA ILE A 54 -5.70 -23.98 -27.95
C ILE A 54 -6.45 -22.72 -27.52
N PRO A 55 -7.23 -22.73 -26.41
CA PRO A 55 -7.88 -21.54 -25.88
C PRO A 55 -6.88 -20.40 -25.67
N LEU A 56 -7.25 -19.18 -26.06
CA LEU A 56 -6.43 -17.98 -25.95
C LEU A 56 -7.27 -16.79 -25.49
N ALA A 57 -6.74 -16.03 -24.56
CA ALA A 57 -7.24 -14.73 -24.16
C ALA A 57 -6.05 -13.77 -24.02
N GLY A 58 -6.26 -12.46 -24.21
CA GLY A 58 -5.16 -11.52 -24.12
C GLY A 58 -5.59 -10.09 -23.87
N VAL A 59 -4.69 -9.32 -23.26
CA VAL A 59 -4.89 -7.91 -22.91
C VAL A 59 -3.80 -7.04 -23.54
N PRO A 60 -4.12 -5.81 -23.99
CA PRO A 60 -3.12 -4.87 -24.47
C PRO A 60 -2.14 -4.51 -23.36
N TYR A 61 -0.86 -4.45 -23.68
CA TYR A 61 0.19 -4.26 -22.66
C TYR A 61 0.12 -2.93 -21.94
N HIS A 62 -0.28 -1.88 -22.66
CA HIS A 62 -0.48 -0.54 -22.12
C HIS A 62 -1.60 -0.46 -21.08
N ALA A 63 -2.50 -1.45 -21.07
CA ALA A 63 -3.64 -1.51 -20.17
C ALA A 63 -3.49 -2.60 -19.10
N LEU A 64 -2.29 -3.22 -18.99
CA LEU A 64 -2.04 -4.35 -18.10
C LEU A 64 -2.50 -4.06 -16.66
N ASP A 65 -2.12 -2.90 -16.11
CA ASP A 65 -2.38 -2.58 -14.70
C ASP A 65 -3.86 -2.63 -14.33
N GLY A 66 -4.73 -2.13 -15.21
CA GLY A 66 -6.18 -2.14 -14.99
C GLY A 66 -6.77 -3.55 -14.98
N TYR A 67 -6.26 -4.45 -15.83
CA TYR A 67 -6.68 -5.85 -15.87
C TYR A 67 -6.07 -6.66 -14.72
N LEU A 68 -4.81 -6.40 -14.40
CA LEU A 68 -4.10 -7.05 -13.31
C LEU A 68 -4.81 -6.79 -11.98
N GLY A 69 -5.18 -5.54 -11.68
CA GLY A 69 -5.93 -5.21 -10.48
C GLY A 69 -7.27 -5.94 -10.34
N LYS A 70 -7.95 -6.27 -11.45
CA LYS A 70 -9.18 -7.08 -11.43
C LYS A 70 -8.91 -8.55 -11.08
N LEU A 71 -7.86 -9.14 -11.65
CA LEU A 71 -7.46 -10.52 -11.34
C LEU A 71 -7.03 -10.65 -9.88
N ILE A 72 -6.21 -9.72 -9.39
CA ILE A 72 -5.74 -9.74 -8.00
C ILE A 72 -6.91 -9.60 -7.01
N LYS A 73 -7.88 -8.72 -7.27
CA LYS A 73 -9.09 -8.59 -6.44
C LYS A 73 -9.95 -9.85 -6.36
N LYS A 74 -9.84 -10.74 -7.36
CA LYS A 74 -10.49 -12.05 -7.39
C LYS A 74 -9.65 -13.15 -6.74
N GLY A 75 -8.51 -12.80 -6.12
CA GLY A 75 -7.62 -13.73 -5.42
C GLY A 75 -6.61 -14.43 -6.32
N HIS A 76 -6.51 -14.08 -7.61
CA HIS A 76 -5.57 -14.73 -8.53
C HIS A 76 -4.14 -14.23 -8.34
N ARG A 77 -3.18 -15.15 -8.49
CA ARG A 77 -1.76 -14.83 -8.67
C ARG A 77 -1.44 -14.79 -10.15
N VAL A 78 -0.62 -13.84 -10.57
CA VAL A 78 -0.35 -13.59 -11.99
C VAL A 78 1.15 -13.44 -12.24
N ALA A 79 1.73 -14.36 -13.01
CA ALA A 79 3.12 -14.31 -13.45
C ALA A 79 3.22 -13.49 -14.74
N ILE A 80 4.03 -12.43 -14.72
CA ILE A 80 4.28 -11.58 -15.90
C ILE A 80 5.56 -12.05 -16.57
N CYS A 81 5.42 -12.57 -17.79
CA CYS A 81 6.52 -13.08 -18.57
C CYS A 81 6.88 -12.11 -19.70
N GLU A 82 8.10 -11.57 -19.62
CA GLU A 82 8.62 -10.56 -20.56
C GLU A 82 9.62 -11.14 -21.55
N GLN A 83 9.89 -10.37 -22.61
CA GLN A 83 11.01 -10.61 -23.51
C GLN A 83 12.30 -10.12 -22.85
N LEU A 84 13.25 -11.03 -22.62
CA LEU A 84 14.53 -10.71 -21.98
C LEU A 84 15.57 -10.17 -22.98
N GLU A 85 15.30 -10.35 -24.27
CA GLU A 85 16.17 -9.94 -25.36
C GLU A 85 15.42 -9.02 -26.32
N ASN A 86 16.15 -8.11 -26.96
CA ASN A 86 15.56 -7.25 -27.98
C ASN A 86 15.26 -8.07 -29.25
N PRO A 87 13.98 -8.14 -29.70
CA PRO A 87 13.60 -8.88 -30.91
C PRO A 87 14.35 -8.45 -32.17
N LYS A 88 14.83 -7.19 -32.23
CA LYS A 88 15.60 -6.66 -33.36
C LYS A 88 17.01 -7.29 -33.47
N ASN A 89 17.56 -7.78 -32.36
CA ASN A 89 18.96 -8.25 -32.28
C ASN A 89 19.08 -9.78 -32.28
N THR A 90 17.99 -10.52 -32.11
CA THR A 90 18.01 -11.99 -32.00
C THR A 90 17.47 -12.66 -33.27
N LYS A 91 18.26 -13.53 -33.90
CA LYS A 91 17.78 -14.45 -34.95
C LYS A 91 17.08 -15.65 -34.31
N GLY A 92 15.75 -15.72 -34.36
CA GLY A 92 14.96 -16.86 -33.88
C GLY A 92 13.95 -16.50 -32.79
N LEU A 93 13.58 -17.47 -31.94
CA LEU A 93 12.63 -17.27 -30.85
C LEU A 93 13.28 -16.48 -29.71
N VAL A 94 12.79 -15.27 -29.45
CA VAL A 94 13.24 -14.38 -28.36
C VAL A 94 13.12 -15.10 -27.01
N ARG A 95 14.19 -15.06 -26.20
CA ARG A 95 14.17 -15.61 -24.84
C ARG A 95 13.19 -14.82 -23.98
N ARG A 96 12.41 -15.56 -23.19
CA ARG A 96 11.42 -15.02 -22.27
C ARG A 96 11.62 -15.60 -20.89
N GLY A 97 11.25 -14.83 -19.87
CA GLY A 97 11.28 -15.25 -18.48
C GLY A 97 10.25 -14.46 -17.68
N VAL A 98 9.86 -15.02 -16.53
CA VAL A 98 9.05 -14.28 -15.57
C VAL A 98 9.92 -13.20 -14.95
N THR A 99 9.44 -11.96 -14.97
CA THR A 99 10.12 -10.82 -14.35
C THR A 99 9.50 -10.43 -13.02
N ARG A 100 8.23 -10.80 -12.82
CA ARG A 100 7.51 -10.65 -11.55
C ARG A 100 6.33 -11.58 -11.46
N VAL A 101 5.97 -11.97 -10.25
CA VAL A 101 4.70 -12.60 -9.90
C VAL A 101 3.94 -11.65 -9.01
N VAL A 102 2.76 -11.22 -9.45
CA VAL A 102 1.90 -10.31 -8.70
C VAL A 102 0.83 -11.14 -8.00
N SER A 103 0.72 -10.97 -6.68
CA SER A 103 -0.24 -11.62 -5.81
C SER A 103 -0.95 -10.59 -4.93
N PRO A 104 -2.06 -10.93 -4.26
CA PRO A 104 -2.79 -9.98 -3.42
C PRO A 104 -1.92 -9.29 -2.35
N GLY A 105 -0.95 -10.00 -1.75
CA GLY A 105 -0.05 -9.42 -0.75
C GLY A 105 1.18 -8.72 -1.31
N THR A 106 1.46 -8.83 -2.62
CA THR A 106 2.73 -8.37 -3.22
C THR A 106 2.60 -7.19 -4.19
N VAL A 107 1.42 -6.56 -4.23
CA VAL A 107 1.13 -5.40 -5.09
C VAL A 107 1.94 -4.17 -4.66
N VAL A 108 2.54 -3.48 -5.63
CA VAL A 108 3.28 -2.22 -5.41
C VAL A 108 2.81 -1.06 -6.29
N GLU A 109 1.99 -1.35 -7.29
CA GLU A 109 1.42 -0.36 -8.19
C GLU A 109 0.40 0.50 -7.45
N GLY A 110 0.66 1.82 -7.39
CA GLY A 110 -0.21 2.77 -6.71
C GLY A 110 -1.65 2.79 -7.23
N SER A 111 -1.87 2.45 -8.51
CA SER A 111 -3.21 2.36 -9.12
C SER A 111 -4.05 1.20 -8.58
N MET A 112 -3.41 0.16 -8.02
CA MET A 112 -4.07 -1.02 -7.48
C MET A 112 -4.20 -0.97 -5.95
N LEU A 113 -3.41 -0.11 -5.29
CA LEU A 113 -3.40 0.04 -3.85
C LEU A 113 -4.40 1.10 -3.37
N SER A 114 -5.09 0.80 -2.26
CA SER A 114 -5.87 1.80 -1.53
C SER A 114 -4.94 2.69 -0.68
N THR A 115 -5.48 3.70 0.01
CA THR A 115 -4.67 4.54 0.92
C THR A 115 -4.18 3.79 2.17
N SER A 116 -4.82 2.68 2.53
CA SER A 116 -4.40 1.82 3.63
C SER A 116 -3.25 0.90 3.22
N ASN A 117 -2.62 0.30 4.23
CA ASN A 117 -1.64 -0.76 4.02
C ASN A 117 -2.21 -1.96 3.25
N ASN A 118 -1.33 -2.66 2.56
CA ASN A 118 -1.62 -3.92 1.87
C ASN A 118 -0.62 -4.98 2.36
N PHE A 119 -0.99 -5.71 3.40
CA PHE A 119 -0.08 -6.59 4.09
C PHE A 119 -0.07 -8.00 3.49
N LEU A 120 1.13 -8.56 3.35
CA LEU A 120 1.41 -9.98 3.21
C LEU A 120 1.75 -10.54 4.59
N ALA A 121 1.18 -11.69 4.94
CA ALA A 121 1.53 -12.43 6.15
C ALA A 121 2.23 -13.75 5.85
N ALA A 122 3.04 -14.24 6.79
CA ALA A 122 3.55 -15.60 6.81
C ALA A 122 3.29 -16.23 8.18
N ILE A 123 2.72 -17.43 8.20
CA ILE A 123 2.42 -18.18 9.42
C ILE A 123 3.11 -19.53 9.37
N ASN A 124 3.76 -19.91 10.46
CA ASN A 124 4.31 -21.23 10.69
C ASN A 124 3.84 -21.77 12.04
N GLU A 125 3.47 -23.04 12.11
CA GLU A 125 3.05 -23.71 13.34
C GLU A 125 3.84 -25.02 13.46
N THR A 126 4.54 -25.17 14.58
CA THR A 126 5.29 -26.36 14.96
C THR A 126 4.99 -26.71 16.41
N ASP A 127 5.54 -27.81 16.91
CA ASP A 127 5.43 -28.20 18.32
C ASP A 127 6.04 -27.15 19.28
N ASP A 128 6.98 -26.32 18.78
CA ASP A 128 7.63 -25.24 19.55
C ASP A 128 6.80 -23.95 19.63
N GLY A 129 5.68 -23.87 18.90
CA GLY A 129 4.73 -22.76 18.91
C GLY A 129 4.43 -22.18 17.53
N LEU A 130 4.01 -20.92 17.51
CA LEU A 130 3.55 -20.21 16.32
C LEU A 130 4.50 -19.07 15.94
N GLY A 131 4.89 -19.02 14.68
CA GLY A 131 5.63 -17.93 14.06
C GLY A 131 4.73 -17.10 13.17
N PHE A 132 4.78 -15.78 13.30
CA PHE A 132 4.04 -14.87 12.45
C PHE A 132 4.88 -13.70 12.01
N SER A 133 4.80 -13.38 10.72
CA SER A 133 5.44 -12.23 10.13
C SER A 133 4.47 -11.50 9.22
N ILE A 134 4.60 -10.18 9.16
CA ILE A 134 3.74 -9.30 8.38
C ILE A 134 4.60 -8.26 7.67
N MET A 135 4.34 -8.05 6.38
CA MET A 135 5.11 -7.14 5.55
C MET A 135 4.19 -6.33 4.64
N ASP A 136 4.43 -5.03 4.53
CA ASP A 136 3.86 -4.21 3.47
C ASP A 136 5.00 -3.80 2.53
N ILE A 137 5.04 -4.46 1.37
CA ILE A 137 6.09 -4.25 0.37
C ILE A 137 6.03 -2.84 -0.21
N SER A 138 4.84 -2.24 -0.26
CA SER A 138 4.64 -0.89 -0.78
C SER A 138 5.16 0.21 0.16
N THR A 139 5.40 -0.08 1.44
CA THR A 139 5.92 0.89 2.41
C THR A 139 7.26 0.49 3.04
N GLY A 140 7.67 -0.77 2.86
CA GLY A 140 8.85 -1.34 3.52
C GLY A 140 8.65 -1.61 5.00
N GLU A 141 7.40 -1.69 5.48
CA GLU A 141 7.07 -2.15 6.82
C GLU A 141 7.26 -3.65 6.94
N PHE A 142 7.92 -4.07 8.02
CA PHE A 142 8.16 -5.47 8.33
C PHE A 142 8.13 -5.67 9.84
N SER A 143 7.26 -6.55 10.32
CA SER A 143 7.18 -6.95 11.72
C SER A 143 7.07 -8.46 11.85
N THR A 144 7.50 -9.00 12.99
CA THR A 144 7.48 -10.45 13.26
C THR A 144 7.28 -10.75 14.74
N GLY A 145 6.74 -11.91 15.07
CA GLY A 145 6.49 -12.34 16.44
C GLY A 145 6.40 -13.85 16.59
N GLN A 146 6.53 -14.29 17.84
CA GLN A 146 6.32 -15.67 18.26
C GLN A 146 5.18 -15.74 19.26
N PHE A 147 4.26 -16.67 19.05
CA PHE A 147 3.02 -16.81 19.78
C PHE A 147 2.91 -18.22 20.36
N LYS A 148 2.25 -18.33 21.53
CA LYS A 148 2.05 -19.61 22.23
C LYS A 148 0.76 -20.30 21.82
N ASP A 149 -0.23 -19.53 21.42
CA ASP A 149 -1.58 -19.99 21.11
C ASP A 149 -2.10 -19.27 19.86
N ARG A 150 -3.07 -19.91 19.21
CA ARG A 150 -3.71 -19.43 17.98
C ARG A 150 -4.50 -18.15 18.21
N GLU A 151 -5.19 -18.05 19.34
CA GLU A 151 -6.02 -16.88 19.70
C GLU A 151 -5.23 -15.56 19.70
N ALA A 152 -4.02 -15.58 20.26
CA ALA A 152 -3.11 -14.45 20.22
C ALA A 152 -2.74 -14.04 18.80
N LEU A 153 -2.59 -15.01 17.89
CA LEU A 153 -2.29 -14.77 16.49
C LEU A 153 -3.53 -14.26 15.73
N GLU A 154 -4.73 -14.77 16.00
CA GLU A 154 -5.99 -14.27 15.41
C GLU A 154 -6.18 -12.78 15.69
N SER A 155 -5.81 -12.33 16.89
CA SER A 155 -5.83 -10.91 17.24
C SER A 155 -4.89 -10.08 16.37
N GLU A 156 -3.68 -10.55 16.08
CA GLU A 156 -2.79 -9.87 15.14
C GLU A 156 -3.31 -9.92 13.69
N MET A 157 -3.87 -11.06 13.28
CA MET A 157 -4.48 -11.22 11.96
C MET A 157 -5.64 -10.26 11.74
N ALA A 158 -6.52 -10.08 12.73
CA ALA A 158 -7.60 -9.09 12.69
C ALA A 158 -7.06 -7.66 12.62
N ARG A 159 -6.02 -7.34 13.42
CA ARG A 159 -5.38 -6.02 13.41
C ARG A 159 -4.80 -5.66 12.05
N TYR A 160 -4.06 -6.58 11.44
CA TYR A 160 -3.38 -6.33 10.18
C TYR A 160 -4.26 -6.55 8.96
N SER A 161 -5.23 -7.46 9.04
CA SER A 161 -6.10 -7.85 7.91
C SER A 161 -5.28 -8.11 6.63
N PRO A 162 -4.33 -9.07 6.63
CA PRO A 162 -3.47 -9.31 5.48
C PRO A 162 -4.27 -9.69 4.24
N ALA A 163 -3.84 -9.19 3.09
CA ALA A 163 -4.43 -9.50 1.78
C ALA A 163 -4.06 -10.91 1.30
N GLU A 164 -2.96 -11.47 1.81
CA GLU A 164 -2.48 -12.82 1.49
C GLU A 164 -1.72 -13.39 2.68
N VAL A 165 -1.86 -14.70 2.92
CA VAL A 165 -1.12 -15.44 3.95
C VAL A 165 -0.34 -16.57 3.30
N ILE A 166 0.98 -16.58 3.43
CA ILE A 166 1.81 -17.73 3.02
C ILE A 166 1.98 -18.70 4.19
N ILE A 167 1.95 -20.00 3.90
CA ILE A 167 2.08 -21.08 4.88
C ILE A 167 3.01 -22.18 4.34
N PRO A 168 3.64 -23.00 5.20
CA PRO A 168 4.37 -24.18 4.76
C PRO A 168 3.46 -25.13 3.98
N SER A 169 3.93 -25.66 2.85
CA SER A 169 3.22 -26.72 2.12
C SER A 169 3.00 -27.94 3.00
N GLY A 170 1.84 -28.57 2.87
CA GLY A 170 1.48 -29.78 3.63
C GLY A 170 0.98 -29.53 5.06
N ASN A 171 0.92 -28.28 5.54
CA ASN A 171 0.32 -27.97 6.84
C ASN A 171 -1.20 -27.76 6.71
N GLU A 172 -1.95 -28.87 6.62
CA GLU A 172 -3.41 -28.86 6.50
C GLU A 172 -4.09 -28.18 7.71
N ASN A 173 -3.50 -28.27 8.90
CA ASN A 173 -4.06 -27.68 10.11
C ASN A 173 -4.14 -26.15 10.02
N ILE A 174 -3.06 -25.48 9.57
CA ILE A 174 -3.10 -24.02 9.35
C ILE A 174 -4.02 -23.69 8.17
N SER A 175 -3.96 -24.46 7.08
CA SER A 175 -4.80 -24.23 5.90
C SER A 175 -6.28 -24.26 6.25
N ASN A 176 -6.73 -25.28 7.00
CA ASN A 176 -8.12 -25.42 7.44
C ASN A 176 -8.51 -24.31 8.43
N TRP A 177 -7.60 -23.95 9.34
CA TRP A 177 -7.82 -22.86 10.28
C TRP A 177 -8.01 -21.51 9.56
N MET A 178 -7.13 -21.16 8.62
CA MET A 178 -7.25 -19.92 7.84
C MET A 178 -8.50 -19.92 6.95
N LEU A 179 -8.83 -21.06 6.33
CA LEU A 179 -10.05 -21.20 5.54
C LEU A 179 -11.30 -20.95 6.38
N ALA A 180 -11.33 -21.44 7.62
CA ALA A 180 -12.44 -21.24 8.53
C ALA A 180 -12.56 -19.77 9.01
N MET A 181 -11.45 -19.02 9.00
CA MET A 181 -11.44 -17.57 9.16
C MET A 181 -11.80 -16.79 7.88
N GLY A 182 -12.05 -17.47 6.76
CA GLY A 182 -12.32 -16.85 5.45
C GLY A 182 -11.08 -16.24 4.78
N ILE A 183 -9.88 -16.69 5.16
CA ILE A 183 -8.61 -16.14 4.67
C ILE A 183 -7.99 -17.12 3.66
N HIS A 184 -7.68 -16.61 2.47
CA HIS A 184 -6.98 -17.39 1.45
C HIS A 184 -5.49 -17.55 1.81
N THR A 185 -5.01 -18.78 1.75
CA THR A 185 -3.61 -19.13 1.98
C THR A 185 -2.90 -19.50 0.69
N THR A 186 -1.61 -19.19 0.61
CA THR A 186 -0.69 -19.64 -0.42
C THR A 186 0.30 -20.64 0.19
N PRO A 187 0.07 -21.96 0.04
CA PRO A 187 1.01 -22.98 0.48
C PRO A 187 2.33 -22.86 -0.29
N ARG A 188 3.46 -23.02 0.40
CA ARG A 188 4.78 -22.92 -0.20
C ARG A 188 5.77 -23.92 0.39
N GLU A 189 6.36 -24.71 -0.49
CA GLU A 189 7.47 -25.60 -0.16
C GLU A 189 8.77 -24.80 -0.27
N SER A 190 9.47 -24.64 0.85
CA SER A 190 10.75 -23.93 0.89
C SER A 190 11.53 -24.25 2.16
N GLU A 191 12.85 -24.37 2.04
CA GLU A 191 13.74 -24.49 3.20
C GLU A 191 13.76 -23.21 4.06
N SER A 192 13.25 -22.08 3.55
CA SER A 192 13.15 -20.81 4.28
C SER A 192 12.27 -20.88 5.53
N TRP A 193 11.48 -21.94 5.70
CA TRP A 193 10.71 -22.20 6.91
C TRP A 193 11.54 -22.80 8.05
N THR A 194 12.80 -23.16 7.80
CA THR A 194 13.71 -23.72 8.81
C THR A 194 14.59 -22.63 9.43
N TYR A 195 14.86 -22.73 10.74
CA TYR A 195 15.56 -21.68 11.48
C TYR A 195 16.94 -21.31 10.91
N PRO A 196 17.86 -22.26 10.59
CA PRO A 196 19.19 -21.90 10.10
C PRO A 196 19.14 -21.15 8.77
N VAL A 197 18.27 -21.58 7.85
CA VAL A 197 18.12 -20.97 6.51
C VAL A 197 17.44 -19.60 6.63
N ALA A 198 16.35 -19.52 7.40
CA ALA A 198 15.63 -18.27 7.64
C ALA A 198 16.52 -17.19 8.26
N LYS A 199 17.32 -17.58 9.28
CA LYS A 199 18.27 -16.68 9.93
C LYS A 199 19.31 -16.16 8.93
N LYS A 200 19.90 -17.05 8.12
CA LYS A 200 20.87 -16.67 7.08
C LYS A 200 20.27 -15.67 6.08
N ILE A 201 19.05 -15.93 5.59
CA ILE A 201 18.34 -15.03 4.66
C ILE A 201 18.14 -13.62 5.26
N LEU A 202 17.80 -13.54 6.55
CA LEU A 202 17.64 -12.26 7.25
C LEU A 202 18.99 -11.56 7.46
N GLU A 203 20.02 -12.30 7.88
CA GLU A 203 21.35 -11.74 8.16
C GLU A 203 22.06 -11.26 6.89
N GLU A 204 21.94 -11.98 5.77
CA GLU A 204 22.42 -11.54 4.46
C GLU A 204 21.77 -10.21 4.04
N ARG A 205 20.53 -9.99 4.46
CA ARG A 205 19.74 -8.84 4.04
C ARG A 205 19.90 -7.62 4.96
N PHE A 206 19.85 -7.82 6.26
CA PHE A 206 19.76 -6.73 7.25
C PHE A 206 20.98 -6.66 8.17
N GLY A 207 21.92 -7.59 8.05
CA GLY A 207 22.92 -7.82 9.08
C GLY A 207 22.32 -8.51 10.32
N SER A 208 23.03 -8.46 11.44
CA SER A 208 22.59 -9.14 12.67
C SER A 208 21.27 -8.57 13.21
N VAL A 209 20.25 -9.43 13.34
CA VAL A 209 18.94 -9.07 13.92
C VAL A 209 18.86 -9.61 15.36
N SER A 210 19.73 -9.09 16.22
CA SER A 210 19.95 -9.64 17.57
C SER A 210 18.70 -9.67 18.46
N GLU A 211 17.76 -8.74 18.25
CA GLU A 211 16.48 -8.67 18.97
C GLU A 211 15.58 -9.90 18.75
N LEU A 212 15.80 -10.65 17.67
CA LEU A 212 15.01 -11.85 17.33
C LEU A 212 15.66 -13.16 17.80
N ASN A 213 16.90 -13.13 18.30
CA ASN A 213 17.67 -14.35 18.60
C ASN A 213 16.98 -15.30 19.59
N THR A 214 16.12 -14.78 20.47
CA THR A 214 15.36 -15.57 21.45
C THR A 214 13.98 -16.02 20.94
N TYR A 215 13.65 -15.75 19.67
CA TYR A 215 12.34 -16.00 19.06
C TYR A 215 12.49 -16.79 17.74
N PRO A 216 12.85 -18.09 17.81
CA PRO A 216 13.10 -18.90 16.62
C PRO A 216 11.91 -18.99 15.66
N MET A 217 10.67 -18.98 16.17
CA MET A 217 9.46 -19.01 15.32
C MET A 217 9.23 -17.68 14.60
N ALA A 218 9.60 -16.56 15.22
CA ALA A 218 9.60 -15.27 14.56
C ALA A 218 10.61 -15.27 13.40
N ILE A 219 11.82 -15.79 13.63
CA ILE A 219 12.87 -15.90 12.61
C ILE A 219 12.42 -16.76 11.42
N THR A 220 11.82 -17.94 11.65
CA THR A 220 11.37 -18.82 10.56
C THR A 220 10.31 -18.17 9.68
N SER A 221 9.28 -17.58 10.28
CA SER A 221 8.25 -16.85 9.51
C SER A 221 8.83 -15.63 8.79
N ALA A 222 9.79 -14.92 9.38
CA ALA A 222 10.42 -13.74 8.81
C ALA A 222 11.34 -14.08 7.62
N GLY A 223 12.09 -15.17 7.71
CA GLY A 223 12.89 -15.67 6.58
C GLY A 223 12.01 -16.16 5.43
N ALA A 224 10.90 -16.84 5.74
CA ALA A 224 9.97 -17.34 4.73
C ALA A 224 9.26 -16.22 3.97
N ILE A 225 8.75 -15.19 4.65
CA ILE A 225 8.12 -14.04 3.99
C ILE A 225 9.12 -13.26 3.14
N LEU A 226 10.34 -13.06 3.63
CA LEU A 226 11.38 -12.36 2.86
C LEU A 226 11.80 -13.16 1.63
N SER A 227 11.94 -14.48 1.75
CA SER A 227 12.19 -15.36 0.61
C SER A 227 11.06 -15.29 -0.41
N TYR A 228 9.79 -15.29 0.02
CA TYR A 228 8.65 -15.24 -0.90
C TYR A 228 8.63 -13.94 -1.70
N VAL A 229 8.90 -12.86 -1.01
CA VAL A 229 8.93 -11.52 -1.58
C VAL A 229 10.12 -11.37 -2.55
N LYS A 230 11.29 -11.95 -2.26
CA LYS A 230 12.40 -12.03 -3.22
C LYS A 230 12.04 -12.85 -4.48
N ASP A 231 11.43 -14.00 -4.31
CA ASP A 231 11.05 -14.91 -5.41
C ASP A 231 9.93 -14.34 -6.29
N THR A 232 9.00 -13.58 -5.72
CA THR A 232 7.91 -12.95 -6.47
C THR A 232 8.35 -11.67 -7.17
N GLN A 233 9.22 -10.87 -6.55
CA GLN A 233 9.63 -9.57 -7.08
C GLN A 233 10.90 -9.61 -7.94
N PHE A 234 11.68 -10.70 -7.87
CA PHE A 234 12.99 -10.83 -8.54
C PHE A 234 13.92 -9.61 -8.29
N SER A 235 13.83 -9.05 -7.09
CA SER A 235 14.53 -7.84 -6.67
C SER A 235 15.02 -8.01 -5.24
N ASP A 236 16.12 -7.34 -4.91
CA ASP A 236 16.62 -7.30 -3.54
C ASP A 236 15.73 -6.44 -2.65
N LEU A 237 14.97 -5.49 -3.19
CA LEU A 237 14.00 -4.65 -2.46
C LEU A 237 14.63 -3.77 -1.37
N PRO A 238 15.66 -2.95 -1.67
CA PRO A 238 16.48 -2.19 -0.70
C PRO A 238 15.71 -1.30 0.28
N HIS A 239 14.45 -0.95 -0.01
CA HIS A 239 13.57 -0.17 0.86
C HIS A 239 12.98 -0.97 2.03
N LEU A 240 13.00 -2.30 2.02
CA LEU A 240 12.55 -3.08 3.17
C LEU A 240 13.41 -2.75 4.39
N ARG A 241 12.76 -2.47 5.52
CA ARG A 241 13.40 -2.24 6.81
C ARG A 241 13.58 -3.56 7.57
N PRO A 242 14.54 -3.64 8.52
CA PRO A 242 14.66 -4.80 9.40
C PRO A 242 13.34 -5.07 10.13
N PRO A 243 12.98 -6.36 10.36
CA PRO A 243 11.74 -6.71 11.04
C PRO A 243 11.75 -6.21 12.49
N SER A 244 10.65 -5.56 12.90
CA SER A 244 10.44 -5.20 14.30
C SER A 244 9.68 -6.29 15.06
N LEU A 245 10.04 -6.53 16.32
CA LEU A 245 9.40 -7.56 17.14
C LEU A 245 8.01 -7.08 17.65
N LEU A 246 6.99 -7.91 17.45
CA LEU A 246 5.64 -7.74 17.98
C LEU A 246 5.60 -8.09 19.47
N VAL A 247 5.91 -7.11 20.34
CA VAL A 247 5.90 -7.32 21.80
C VAL A 247 4.57 -6.84 22.40
N LYS A 248 3.78 -7.76 22.95
CA LYS A 248 2.50 -7.46 23.62
C LYS A 248 2.62 -6.45 24.78
N ALA A 249 3.72 -6.48 25.55
CA ALA A 249 3.84 -5.77 26.83
C ALA A 249 3.85 -4.23 26.76
N LYS A 250 3.89 -3.61 25.57
CA LYS A 250 4.01 -2.15 25.41
C LYS A 250 2.77 -1.49 24.81
N THR A 251 1.71 -2.26 24.56
CA THR A 251 0.48 -1.79 23.91
C THR A 251 -0.74 -2.43 24.55
N MET A 252 -1.85 -1.70 24.56
CA MET A 252 -3.16 -2.25 24.92
C MET A 252 -3.52 -3.39 23.97
N THR A 253 -3.97 -4.52 24.52
CA THR A 253 -4.49 -5.63 23.71
C THR A 253 -5.94 -5.37 23.36
N LEU A 254 -6.23 -5.36 22.06
CA LEU A 254 -7.56 -5.34 21.48
C LEU A 254 -7.67 -6.61 20.67
N ASP A 255 -8.48 -7.56 21.14
CA ASP A 255 -8.73 -8.81 20.42
C ASP A 255 -9.59 -8.57 19.16
N ALA A 256 -9.67 -9.58 18.30
CA ALA A 256 -10.41 -9.49 17.04
C ALA A 256 -11.89 -9.08 17.25
N ILE A 257 -12.50 -9.63 18.29
CA ILE A 257 -13.90 -9.38 18.65
C ILE A 257 -14.09 -7.93 19.10
N THR A 258 -13.18 -7.42 19.92
CA THR A 258 -13.18 -6.04 20.42
C THR A 258 -12.98 -5.03 19.30
N LEU A 259 -12.05 -5.28 18.37
CA LEU A 259 -11.87 -4.42 17.21
C LEU A 259 -13.15 -4.30 16.37
N LYS A 260 -13.87 -5.42 16.20
CA LYS A 260 -15.15 -5.48 15.47
C LYS A 260 -16.28 -4.81 16.24
N ASN A 261 -16.45 -5.14 17.52
CA ASN A 261 -17.55 -4.64 18.36
C ASN A 261 -17.43 -3.13 18.66
N LEU A 262 -16.21 -2.61 18.73
CA LEU A 262 -15.94 -1.17 18.89
C LEU A 262 -15.89 -0.43 17.56
N GLU A 263 -16.00 -1.13 16.42
CA GLU A 263 -16.00 -0.56 15.07
C GLU A 263 -14.84 0.42 14.82
N ILE A 264 -13.62 0.05 15.25
CA ILE A 264 -12.47 0.97 15.27
C ILE A 264 -12.06 1.38 13.86
N VAL A 265 -11.95 0.40 12.95
CA VAL A 265 -11.49 0.60 11.56
C VAL A 265 -12.48 0.06 10.52
N LYS A 266 -13.40 -0.80 10.94
CA LYS A 266 -14.46 -1.37 10.12
C LYS A 266 -15.73 -1.48 10.95
N THR A 267 -16.88 -1.22 10.35
CA THR A 267 -18.19 -1.51 10.95
C THR A 267 -18.47 -3.01 10.93
N ILE A 268 -19.51 -3.45 11.65
CA ILE A 268 -20.01 -4.84 11.58
C ILE A 268 -20.41 -5.23 10.14
N GLY A 269 -20.88 -4.28 9.32
CA GLY A 269 -21.20 -4.48 7.91
C GLY A 269 -20.02 -4.33 6.94
N ASP A 270 -18.77 -4.42 7.42
CA ASP A 270 -17.53 -4.31 6.64
C ASP A 270 -17.30 -2.97 5.90
N SER A 271 -18.07 -1.93 6.24
CA SER A 271 -17.81 -0.55 5.80
C SER A 271 -16.62 0.06 6.56
N SER A 272 -15.78 0.83 5.86
CA SER A 272 -14.76 1.68 6.47
C SER A 272 -15.26 3.08 6.83
N LYS A 273 -16.47 3.43 6.38
CA LYS A 273 -17.17 4.67 6.75
C LYS A 273 -17.80 4.51 8.13
N ASP A 274 -18.01 5.62 8.82
CA ASP A 274 -18.72 5.64 10.11
C ASP A 274 -18.01 4.86 11.24
N THR A 275 -16.69 4.73 11.14
CA THR A 275 -15.82 4.07 12.13
C THR A 275 -15.10 5.09 13.01
N LEU A 276 -14.54 4.65 14.15
CA LEU A 276 -13.73 5.54 14.99
C LEU A 276 -12.59 6.19 14.18
N PHE A 277 -11.88 5.39 13.39
CA PHE A 277 -10.80 5.87 12.54
C PHE A 277 -11.28 6.92 11.54
N ALA A 278 -12.44 6.71 10.88
CA ALA A 278 -12.98 7.67 9.93
C ALA A 278 -13.28 9.04 10.56
N ILE A 279 -13.75 9.06 11.82
CA ILE A 279 -14.02 10.31 12.55
C ILE A 279 -12.71 11.02 12.93
N LEU A 280 -11.73 10.27 13.45
CA LEU A 280 -10.47 10.84 13.93
C LEU A 280 -9.51 11.22 12.81
N ASN A 281 -9.68 10.67 11.61
CA ASN A 281 -8.76 10.86 10.49
C ASN A 281 -9.03 12.15 9.71
N LYS A 282 -8.25 13.18 10.03
CA LYS A 282 -8.14 14.48 9.37
C LYS A 282 -6.72 14.73 8.86
N THR A 283 -5.92 13.69 8.63
CA THR A 283 -4.52 13.80 8.20
C THR A 283 -4.43 14.35 6.77
N SER A 284 -3.40 15.13 6.47
CA SER A 284 -3.14 15.68 5.13
C SER A 284 -2.44 14.67 4.19
N THR A 285 -1.81 13.64 4.73
CA THR A 285 -0.97 12.68 3.99
C THR A 285 -1.45 11.23 4.19
N ALA A 286 -1.17 10.37 3.20
CA ALA A 286 -1.48 8.94 3.31
C ALA A 286 -0.64 8.24 4.41
N GLY A 287 0.62 8.64 4.59
CA GLY A 287 1.48 8.15 5.67
C GLY A 287 0.95 8.53 7.06
N GLY A 288 0.46 9.76 7.23
CA GLY A 288 -0.21 10.21 8.45
C GLY A 288 -1.46 9.37 8.77
N SER A 289 -2.30 9.14 7.76
CA SER A 289 -3.50 8.30 7.87
C SER A 289 -3.17 6.88 8.33
N ARG A 290 -2.17 6.23 7.71
CA ARG A 290 -1.69 4.89 8.13
C ARG A 290 -1.14 4.92 9.57
N LYS A 291 -0.40 5.97 9.94
CA LYS A 291 0.16 6.10 11.28
C LYS A 291 -0.89 6.29 12.37
N LEU A 292 -1.93 7.08 12.09
CA LEU A 292 -3.07 7.25 12.98
C LEU A 292 -3.82 5.93 13.16
N LYS A 293 -4.06 5.19 12.07
CA LYS A 293 -4.68 3.86 12.13
C LYS A 293 -3.89 2.90 13.02
N ASP A 294 -2.57 2.85 12.85
CA ASP A 294 -1.66 2.06 13.70
C ASP A 294 -1.79 2.43 15.18
N TRP A 295 -1.85 3.73 15.51
CA TRP A 295 -2.01 4.15 16.91
C TRP A 295 -3.35 3.79 17.55
N LEU A 296 -4.43 3.69 16.76
CA LEU A 296 -5.74 3.24 17.25
C LEU A 296 -5.81 1.73 17.43
N LEU A 297 -5.17 0.96 16.55
CA LEU A 297 -5.10 -0.49 16.64
C LEU A 297 -4.09 -0.96 17.71
N ARG A 298 -3.14 -0.09 18.07
CA ARG A 298 -2.10 -0.34 19.07
C ARG A 298 -1.95 0.84 20.04
N PRO A 299 -2.96 1.09 20.89
CA PRO A 299 -2.85 2.10 21.93
C PRO A 299 -1.65 1.80 22.83
N LEU A 300 -0.96 2.83 23.32
CA LEU A 300 0.23 2.66 24.14
C LEU A 300 -0.13 2.09 25.52
N HIS A 301 0.74 1.23 26.03
CA HIS A 301 0.77 0.82 27.44
C HIS A 301 2.12 1.23 28.06
N ASP A 302 2.47 2.52 27.88
CA ASP A 302 3.69 3.17 28.38
C ASP A 302 3.34 4.62 28.73
N LEU A 303 3.09 4.89 30.01
CA LEU A 303 2.60 6.17 30.51
C LEU A 303 3.51 7.34 30.11
N LYS A 304 4.84 7.13 30.11
CA LYS A 304 5.80 8.16 29.74
C LYS A 304 5.70 8.53 28.27
N LYS A 305 5.70 7.53 27.37
CA LYS A 305 5.55 7.79 25.93
C LYS A 305 4.17 8.35 25.58
N LEU A 306 3.15 7.93 26.32
CA LEU A 306 1.80 8.43 26.15
C LEU A 306 1.71 9.91 26.49
N ASN A 307 2.24 10.32 27.66
CA ASN A 307 2.30 11.73 28.04
C ASN A 307 3.13 12.58 27.06
N GLU A 308 4.25 12.06 26.56
CA GLU A 308 5.03 12.75 25.51
C GLU A 308 4.21 12.97 24.22
N ARG A 309 3.26 12.06 23.90
CA ARG A 309 2.34 12.22 22.77
C ARG A 309 1.22 13.20 23.09
N HIS A 310 0.61 13.13 24.28
CA HIS A 310 -0.39 14.10 24.72
C HIS A 310 0.16 15.53 24.79
N ASP A 311 1.41 15.72 25.20
CA ASP A 311 2.08 17.02 25.19
C ASP A 311 2.22 17.59 23.76
N ALA A 312 2.54 16.73 22.79
CA ALA A 312 2.61 17.14 21.39
C ALA A 312 1.24 17.49 20.80
N VAL A 313 0.20 16.74 21.17
CA VAL A 313 -1.19 17.04 20.79
C VAL A 313 -1.65 18.34 21.44
N GLN A 314 -1.38 18.54 22.74
CA GLN A 314 -1.70 19.77 23.47
C GLN A 314 -1.07 21.00 22.82
N GLU A 315 0.20 20.92 22.47
CA GLU A 315 0.91 22.03 21.82
C GLU A 315 0.23 22.47 20.51
N LEU A 316 -0.18 21.53 19.65
CA LEU A 316 -0.89 21.84 18.40
C LEU A 316 -2.40 22.10 18.59
N PHE A 317 -2.97 21.67 19.71
CA PHE A 317 -4.33 22.01 20.12
C PHE A 317 -4.39 23.50 20.49
N ASP A 318 -3.45 23.97 21.32
CA ASP A 318 -3.35 25.36 21.76
C ASP A 318 -2.92 26.28 20.61
N ASN A 319 -1.99 25.84 19.77
CA ASN A 319 -1.49 26.62 18.63
C ASN A 319 -2.21 26.28 17.32
N THR A 320 -3.43 26.80 17.19
CA THR A 320 -4.30 26.56 16.02
C THR A 320 -3.69 27.06 14.71
N LEU A 321 -2.99 28.20 14.73
CA LEU A 321 -2.37 28.77 13.53
C LEU A 321 -1.24 27.87 13.03
N SER A 322 -0.31 27.47 13.90
CA SER A 322 0.78 26.57 13.50
C SER A 322 0.26 25.22 13.04
N ARG A 323 -0.78 24.67 13.69
CA ARG A 323 -1.40 23.43 13.23
C ARG A 323 -1.96 23.55 11.81
N ARG A 324 -2.70 24.63 11.51
CA ARG A 324 -3.27 24.86 10.17
C ARG A 324 -2.18 25.00 9.12
N GLU A 325 -1.16 25.80 9.39
CA GLU A 325 -0.04 26.01 8.46
C GLU A 325 0.72 24.71 8.18
N ILE A 326 1.04 23.93 9.22
CA ILE A 326 1.66 22.60 9.05
C ILE A 326 0.79 21.71 8.16
N LYS A 327 -0.52 21.64 8.42
CA LYS A 327 -1.43 20.82 7.61
C LYS A 327 -1.53 21.30 6.17
N ASP A 328 -1.55 22.60 5.94
CA ASP A 328 -1.65 23.21 4.61
C ASP A 328 -0.37 22.95 3.80
N ILE A 329 0.81 23.14 4.39
CA ILE A 329 2.09 22.75 3.79
C ILE A 329 2.06 21.24 3.44
N LEU A 330 1.67 20.39 4.40
CA LEU A 330 1.67 18.93 4.21
C LEU A 330 0.70 18.42 3.13
N LYS A 331 -0.27 19.21 2.65
CA LYS A 331 -1.10 18.83 1.49
C LYS A 331 -0.27 18.61 0.21
N GLY A 332 0.87 19.30 0.09
CA GLY A 332 1.81 19.11 -1.02
C GLY A 332 2.65 17.83 -0.91
N PHE A 333 2.75 17.25 0.29
CA PHE A 333 3.57 16.07 0.56
C PHE A 333 2.86 14.81 0.06
N GLN A 334 3.39 14.22 -1.01
CA GLN A 334 2.81 13.04 -1.65
C GLN A 334 3.06 11.77 -0.81
N ASP A 335 2.58 10.60 -1.28
CA ASP A 335 2.85 9.31 -0.62
C ASP A 335 4.30 8.85 -0.85
N VAL A 336 5.24 9.54 -0.20
CA VAL A 336 6.69 9.31 -0.34
C VAL A 336 7.08 7.89 0.07
N GLU A 337 6.42 7.29 1.06
CA GLU A 337 6.67 5.88 1.44
C GLU A 337 6.55 4.94 0.23
N ARG A 338 5.50 5.11 -0.58
CA ARG A 338 5.30 4.31 -1.81
C ARG A 338 6.17 4.73 -2.97
N LEU A 339 6.54 6.01 -3.06
CA LEU A 339 7.54 6.47 -4.03
C LEU A 339 8.90 5.81 -3.76
N LEU A 340 9.31 5.74 -2.49
CA LEU A 340 10.57 5.11 -2.06
C LEU A 340 10.55 3.58 -2.26
N SER A 341 9.40 2.93 -2.08
CA SER A 341 9.25 1.52 -2.45
C SER A 341 9.47 1.29 -3.94
N ARG A 342 8.80 2.06 -4.81
CA ARG A 342 9.01 1.97 -6.27
C ARG A 342 10.42 2.35 -6.70
N LEU A 343 11.06 3.29 -5.99
CA LEU A 343 12.48 3.61 -6.17
C LEU A 343 13.34 2.38 -5.89
N GLY A 344 13.13 1.70 -4.75
CA GLY A 344 13.85 0.50 -4.37
C GLY A 344 13.60 -0.69 -5.31
N HIS A 345 12.37 -0.86 -5.79
CA HIS A 345 12.01 -1.90 -6.78
C HIS A 345 12.60 -1.62 -8.17
N GLY A 346 13.01 -0.39 -8.44
CA GLY A 346 13.42 0.04 -9.77
C GLY A 346 12.27 0.32 -10.74
N SER A 347 11.01 0.36 -10.26
CA SER A 347 9.80 0.61 -11.07
C SER A 347 9.33 2.07 -11.05
N ILE A 348 10.10 2.97 -10.42
CA ILE A 348 9.77 4.39 -10.34
C ILE A 348 9.73 5.07 -11.72
N SER A 349 8.69 5.86 -11.99
CA SER A 349 8.53 6.61 -13.24
C SER A 349 9.11 8.03 -13.17
N PRO A 350 9.29 8.72 -14.31
CA PRO A 350 9.73 10.13 -14.30
C PRO A 350 8.78 11.05 -13.52
N ARG A 351 7.46 10.83 -13.63
CA ARG A 351 6.46 11.57 -12.86
C ARG A 351 6.51 11.28 -11.36
N ASP A 352 6.92 10.08 -10.97
CA ASP A 352 7.12 9.77 -9.56
C ASP A 352 8.34 10.50 -8.97
N LEU A 353 9.44 10.61 -9.74
CA LEU A 353 10.58 11.42 -9.30
C LEU A 353 10.23 12.91 -9.20
N ASP A 354 9.34 13.40 -10.05
CA ASP A 354 8.79 14.75 -9.92
C ASP A 354 7.89 14.90 -8.67
N SER A 355 7.09 13.88 -8.37
CA SER A 355 6.29 13.83 -7.12
C SER A 355 7.19 13.82 -5.88
N LEU A 356 8.34 13.15 -5.95
CA LEU A 356 9.38 13.20 -4.93
C LEU A 356 9.99 14.60 -4.84
N ARG A 357 10.34 15.23 -5.98
CA ARG A 357 10.84 16.62 -6.04
C ARG A 357 9.89 17.59 -5.35
N THR A 358 8.60 17.49 -5.66
CA THR A 358 7.53 18.29 -5.06
C THR A 358 7.47 18.08 -3.54
N SER A 359 7.50 16.83 -3.09
CA SER A 359 7.48 16.50 -1.66
C SER A 359 8.72 17.02 -0.92
N LEU A 360 9.90 16.99 -1.55
CA LEU A 360 11.12 17.56 -0.98
C LEU A 360 11.04 19.09 -0.86
N ASN A 361 10.38 19.77 -1.80
CA ASN A 361 10.11 21.21 -1.67
C ASN A 361 9.17 21.50 -0.51
N THR A 362 8.10 20.71 -0.35
CA THR A 362 7.24 20.79 0.83
C THR A 362 8.01 20.61 2.14
N LEU A 363 9.03 19.75 2.18
CA LEU A 363 9.89 19.62 3.36
C LEU A 363 10.72 20.87 3.64
N LYS A 364 11.18 21.59 2.60
CA LYS A 364 11.88 22.87 2.78
C LYS A 364 10.96 23.89 3.44
N ASP A 365 9.74 24.03 2.92
CA ASP A 365 8.73 24.97 3.44
C ASP A 365 8.37 24.62 4.89
N LEU A 366 8.13 23.32 5.16
CA LEU A 366 7.85 22.83 6.51
C LEU A 366 9.01 23.12 7.47
N LYS A 367 10.26 22.88 7.04
CA LYS A 367 11.44 23.10 7.89
C LYS A 367 11.68 24.58 8.14
N GLN A 368 11.42 25.43 7.15
CA GLN A 368 11.49 26.88 7.30
C GLN A 368 10.44 27.36 8.30
N PHE A 369 9.18 26.99 8.11
CA PHE A 369 8.10 27.34 9.03
C PHE A 369 8.41 26.91 10.47
N LEU A 370 8.83 25.66 10.67
CA LEU A 370 9.16 25.12 12.00
C LEU A 370 10.45 25.70 12.60
N SER A 371 11.26 26.41 11.81
CA SER A 371 12.43 27.15 12.32
C SER A 371 12.05 28.55 12.81
N GLU A 372 11.07 29.18 12.17
CA GLU A 372 10.50 30.48 12.54
C GLU A 372 9.55 30.33 13.75
N GLU A 373 8.73 29.26 13.74
CA GLU A 373 7.77 28.92 14.79
C GLU A 373 8.12 27.57 15.44
N PRO A 374 9.13 27.53 16.33
CA PRO A 374 9.65 26.28 16.87
C PRO A 374 8.70 25.63 17.88
N LEU A 375 8.42 24.35 17.65
CA LEU A 375 7.67 23.51 18.58
C LEU A 375 8.54 23.12 19.79
N LYS A 376 7.94 23.15 20.97
CA LYS A 376 8.54 23.08 22.29
C LYS A 376 8.45 21.69 22.92
N SER A 377 7.39 20.93 22.65
CA SER A 377 7.20 19.60 23.23
C SER A 377 8.33 18.66 22.82
N LYS A 378 8.69 17.75 23.74
CA LYS A 378 9.85 16.85 23.57
C LYS A 378 9.73 15.97 22.33
N LEU A 379 8.54 15.41 22.10
CA LEU A 379 8.27 14.57 20.94
C LEU A 379 8.36 15.38 19.64
N MET A 380 7.76 16.57 19.57
CA MET A 380 7.84 17.40 18.36
C MET A 380 9.27 17.82 18.06
N LYS A 381 10.05 18.29 19.04
CA LYS A 381 11.48 18.59 18.85
C LYS A 381 12.26 17.42 18.25
N LYS A 382 12.01 16.20 18.76
CA LYS A 382 12.64 14.98 18.23
C LYS A 382 12.24 14.73 16.78
N LEU A 383 10.94 14.82 16.45
CA LEU A 383 10.42 14.59 15.10
C LEU A 383 10.95 15.64 14.12
N VAL A 384 10.90 16.92 14.48
CA VAL A 384 11.43 18.01 13.64
C VAL A 384 12.93 17.85 13.41
N LYS A 385 13.70 17.41 14.41
CA LYS A 385 15.13 17.11 14.23
C LYS A 385 15.39 15.96 13.24
N SER A 386 14.49 14.98 13.18
CA SER A 386 14.59 13.85 12.24
C SER A 386 14.21 14.18 10.80
N ILE A 387 13.63 15.35 10.54
CA ILE A 387 13.31 15.81 9.18
C ILE A 387 14.59 16.39 8.55
N ASP A 388 15.07 15.72 7.51
CA ASP A 388 16.07 16.26 6.59
C ASP A 388 15.34 16.78 5.33
N ILE A 389 15.82 17.88 4.76
CA ILE A 389 15.29 18.46 3.52
C ILE A 389 15.98 17.89 2.28
N HIS A 390 16.98 17.01 2.46
CA HIS A 390 17.67 16.27 1.39
C HIS A 390 18.16 17.19 0.26
N LYS A 391 18.85 18.27 0.63
CA LYS A 391 19.26 19.35 -0.30
C LYS A 391 19.92 18.81 -1.58
N GLN A 392 20.76 17.80 -1.44
CA GLN A 392 21.48 17.18 -2.56
C GLN A 392 20.51 16.51 -3.55
N VAL A 393 19.57 15.72 -3.04
CA VAL A 393 18.56 15.02 -3.86
C VAL A 393 17.63 16.03 -4.52
N SER A 394 17.12 16.98 -3.74
CA SER A 394 16.23 18.03 -4.25
C SER A 394 16.88 18.84 -5.37
N LYS A 395 18.11 19.32 -5.18
CA LYS A 395 18.85 20.08 -6.18
C LYS A 395 19.10 19.25 -7.44
N LYS A 396 19.51 17.99 -7.30
CA LYS A 396 19.77 17.09 -8.45
C LYS A 396 18.50 16.86 -9.27
N LEU A 397 17.35 16.68 -8.62
CA LEU A 397 16.06 16.54 -9.31
C LEU A 397 15.60 17.83 -10.00
N GLU A 398 15.85 18.99 -9.40
CA GLU A 398 15.57 20.31 -9.99
C GLU A 398 16.43 20.59 -11.24
N GLU A 399 17.70 20.20 -11.22
CA GLU A 399 18.63 20.33 -12.35
C GLU A 399 18.34 19.31 -13.47
N ALA A 400 17.92 18.10 -13.09
CA ALA A 400 17.70 17.00 -14.03
C ALA A 400 16.36 17.08 -14.77
N LEU A 401 15.24 17.13 -14.04
CA LEU A 401 13.91 16.85 -14.60
C LEU A 401 13.26 18.11 -15.17
N VAL A 402 12.58 18.00 -16.31
CA VAL A 402 11.72 19.06 -16.84
C VAL A 402 10.57 19.41 -15.86
N GLU A 403 9.81 20.48 -16.15
CA GLU A 403 8.68 20.88 -15.29
C GLU A 403 7.59 19.80 -15.26
N GLU A 404 7.23 19.26 -16.41
CA GLU A 404 6.23 18.19 -16.54
C GLU A 404 6.85 16.95 -17.22
N PRO A 405 7.52 16.06 -16.47
CA PRO A 405 8.07 14.83 -17.04
C PRO A 405 6.96 13.89 -17.56
N PRO A 406 7.26 13.07 -18.58
CA PRO A 406 6.29 12.11 -19.12
C PRO A 406 5.87 11.06 -18.08
N LEU A 407 4.71 10.46 -18.29
CA LEU A 407 4.21 9.34 -17.46
C LEU A 407 5.08 8.09 -17.59
N VAL A 408 5.61 7.82 -18.78
CA VAL A 408 6.35 6.60 -19.09
C VAL A 408 7.73 6.95 -19.61
N LEU A 409 8.74 6.21 -19.16
CA LEU A 409 10.15 6.38 -19.53
C LEU A 409 10.38 6.38 -21.06
N ARG A 410 9.67 5.53 -21.78
CA ARG A 410 9.81 5.35 -23.24
C ARG A 410 9.40 6.57 -24.07
N ASP A 411 8.60 7.46 -23.51
CA ASP A 411 8.08 8.62 -24.25
C ASP A 411 9.17 9.69 -24.41
N GLY A 412 10.26 9.61 -23.62
CA GLY A 412 11.38 10.54 -23.62
C GLY A 412 10.98 11.95 -23.19
N GLY A 413 11.90 12.91 -23.30
CA GLY A 413 11.65 14.28 -22.86
C GLY A 413 11.73 14.47 -21.35
N ILE A 414 12.48 13.61 -20.64
CA ILE A 414 12.56 13.60 -19.18
C ILE A 414 13.47 14.70 -18.66
N PHE A 415 14.61 14.88 -19.32
CA PHE A 415 15.68 15.76 -18.85
C PHE A 415 15.62 17.16 -19.44
N LYS A 416 15.93 18.16 -18.60
CA LYS A 416 16.12 19.55 -19.01
C LYS A 416 17.28 19.67 -20.01
N LYS A 417 17.17 20.68 -20.89
CA LYS A 417 18.31 21.12 -21.71
C LYS A 417 19.45 21.57 -20.80
N GLY A 418 20.68 21.15 -21.11
CA GLY A 418 21.88 21.44 -20.34
C GLY A 418 22.26 20.35 -19.33
N TYR A 419 21.38 19.37 -19.05
CA TYR A 419 21.71 18.27 -18.13
C TYR A 419 22.77 17.32 -18.72
N SER A 420 22.65 16.99 -20.02
CA SER A 420 23.65 16.21 -20.75
C SER A 420 23.93 16.85 -22.11
N LYS A 421 25.21 17.20 -22.34
CA LYS A 421 25.66 17.79 -23.61
C LYS A 421 25.43 16.84 -24.79
N GLU A 422 25.63 15.54 -24.59
CA GLU A 422 25.40 14.54 -25.63
C GLU A 422 23.91 14.42 -25.97
N LEU A 423 23.03 14.44 -24.96
CA LEU A 423 21.59 14.41 -25.18
C LEU A 423 21.10 15.65 -25.92
N ASP A 424 21.61 16.82 -25.55
CA ASP A 424 21.28 18.08 -26.21
C ASP A 424 21.71 18.09 -27.68
N ASP A 425 22.91 17.58 -27.99
CA ASP A 425 23.40 17.45 -29.36
C ASP A 425 22.54 16.49 -30.20
N LEU A 426 22.16 15.33 -29.64
CA LEU A 426 21.29 14.38 -30.32
C LEU A 426 19.90 14.98 -30.60
N ARG A 427 19.30 15.65 -29.61
CA ARG A 427 18.01 16.35 -29.75
C ARG A 427 18.09 17.47 -30.79
N SER A 428 19.20 18.22 -30.82
CA SER A 428 19.46 19.28 -31.80
C SER A 428 19.58 18.72 -33.23
N ARG A 429 20.28 17.60 -33.42
CA ARG A 429 20.37 16.91 -34.71
C ARG A 429 19.00 16.41 -35.20
N ALA A 430 18.18 15.88 -34.31
CA ALA A 430 16.82 15.49 -34.66
C ALA A 430 15.94 16.70 -35.03
N SER A 431 16.03 17.80 -34.26
CA SER A 431 15.27 19.05 -34.52
C SER A 431 15.65 19.67 -35.87
N SER A 432 16.94 19.89 -36.10
CA SER A 432 17.45 20.45 -37.35
C SER A 432 17.10 19.58 -38.57
N GLY A 433 17.09 18.25 -38.40
CA GLY A 433 16.59 17.34 -39.42
C GLY A 433 15.10 17.56 -39.74
N ARG A 434 14.24 17.72 -38.72
CA ARG A 434 12.81 18.01 -38.92
C ARG A 434 12.56 19.37 -39.55
N GLU A 435 13.32 20.40 -39.15
CA GLU A 435 13.28 21.73 -39.77
C GLU A 435 13.65 21.67 -41.26
N TRP A 436 14.68 20.89 -41.61
CA TRP A 436 15.04 20.65 -43.00
C TRP A 436 13.91 19.95 -43.78
N VAL A 437 13.23 18.97 -43.18
CA VAL A 437 12.08 18.29 -43.81
C VAL A 437 10.92 19.24 -44.07
N VAL A 438 10.68 20.21 -43.17
CA VAL A 438 9.67 21.26 -43.38
C VAL A 438 10.09 22.22 -44.49
N ALA A 439 11.38 22.60 -44.54
CA ALA A 439 11.92 23.47 -45.59
C ALA A 439 11.85 22.79 -46.98
N LEU A 440 12.04 21.47 -47.04
CA LEU A 440 11.98 20.68 -48.27
C LEU A 440 10.66 20.83 -49.00
N GLU A 441 9.52 20.95 -48.30
CA GLU A 441 8.21 21.16 -48.95
C GLU A 441 8.20 22.43 -49.81
N SER A 442 8.75 23.53 -49.29
CA SER A 442 8.78 24.81 -49.99
C SER A 442 9.79 24.79 -51.14
N GLU A 443 10.93 24.13 -50.93
CA GLU A 443 11.96 23.96 -51.94
C GLU A 443 11.45 23.13 -53.13
N GLU A 444 10.79 22.00 -52.86
CA GLU A 444 10.24 21.12 -53.90
C GLU A 444 9.07 21.77 -54.66
N LYS A 445 8.22 22.57 -54.00
CA LYS A 445 7.19 23.38 -54.69
C LYS A 445 7.81 24.33 -55.73
N THR A 446 8.94 24.94 -55.37
CA THR A 446 9.64 25.91 -56.23
C THR A 446 10.36 25.20 -57.37
N LYS A 447 11.07 24.10 -57.10
CA LYS A 447 11.82 23.32 -58.11
C LYS A 447 10.92 22.64 -59.14
N THR A 448 9.82 22.02 -58.70
CA THR A 448 8.94 21.20 -59.57
C THR A 448 7.80 22.00 -60.20
N GLY A 449 7.49 23.19 -59.67
CA GLY A 449 6.32 23.98 -60.07
C GLY A 449 4.99 23.31 -59.70
N ILE A 450 4.98 22.41 -58.70
CA ILE A 450 3.79 21.75 -58.19
C ILE A 450 3.38 22.42 -56.86
N PRO A 451 2.40 23.34 -56.85
CA PRO A 451 2.10 24.17 -55.67
C PRO A 451 1.47 23.39 -54.51
N LYS A 452 0.93 22.19 -54.77
CA LYS A 452 0.20 21.36 -53.80
C LYS A 452 1.00 20.14 -53.29
N ILE A 453 2.32 20.11 -53.45
CA ILE A 453 3.16 19.10 -52.78
C ILE A 453 3.03 19.28 -51.27
N LYS A 454 2.89 18.17 -50.54
CA LYS A 454 2.94 18.14 -49.08
C LYS A 454 3.95 17.12 -48.60
N VAL A 455 4.71 17.48 -47.58
CA VAL A 455 5.50 16.49 -46.85
C VAL A 455 4.62 15.87 -45.76
N GLY A 456 4.48 14.55 -45.78
CA GLY A 456 3.74 13.79 -44.77
C GLY A 456 4.65 12.78 -44.08
N TYR A 457 4.17 12.22 -42.97
CA TYR A 457 4.82 11.12 -42.25
C TYR A 457 3.83 9.97 -42.04
N ASN A 458 4.29 8.73 -42.23
CA ASN A 458 3.55 7.51 -41.93
C ASN A 458 4.46 6.57 -41.12
N ARG A 459 3.90 5.95 -40.08
CA ARG A 459 4.60 4.96 -39.24
C ARG A 459 5.17 3.75 -40.02
N VAL A 460 4.60 3.41 -41.18
CA VAL A 460 4.96 2.19 -41.93
C VAL A 460 6.19 2.39 -42.83
N PHE A 461 6.33 3.53 -43.50
CA PHE A 461 7.42 3.75 -44.46
C PHE A 461 8.11 5.13 -44.35
N GLY A 462 7.76 5.92 -43.33
CA GLY A 462 8.47 7.14 -42.96
C GLY A 462 7.91 8.42 -43.58
N TYR A 463 8.80 9.39 -43.80
CA TYR A 463 8.45 10.63 -44.49
C TYR A 463 8.21 10.38 -45.97
N TYR A 464 7.29 11.13 -46.57
CA TYR A 464 6.96 11.05 -48.00
C TYR A 464 6.53 12.41 -48.54
N LEU A 465 6.64 12.55 -49.86
CA LEU A 465 6.09 13.66 -50.63
C LEU A 465 4.78 13.20 -51.27
N GLU A 466 3.67 13.84 -50.90
CA GLU A 466 2.36 13.58 -51.50
C GLU A 466 2.10 14.56 -52.65
N VAL A 467 1.86 14.00 -53.84
CA VAL A 467 1.61 14.75 -55.08
C VAL A 467 0.19 14.44 -55.58
N PRO A 468 -0.68 15.43 -55.79
CA PRO A 468 -2.01 15.19 -56.33
C PRO A 468 -1.98 14.63 -57.75
N LYS A 469 -2.95 13.78 -58.11
CA LYS A 469 -3.04 13.12 -59.44
C LYS A 469 -2.95 14.11 -60.62
N ALA A 470 -3.50 15.31 -60.45
CA ALA A 470 -3.48 16.36 -61.47
C ALA A 470 -2.07 16.81 -61.88
N TYR A 471 -1.05 16.52 -61.08
CA TYR A 471 0.34 16.92 -61.32
C TYR A 471 1.27 15.71 -61.52
N ALA A 472 0.73 14.50 -61.72
CA ALA A 472 1.53 13.28 -61.86
C ALA A 472 2.56 13.35 -63.01
N SER A 473 2.23 14.05 -64.10
CA SER A 473 3.14 14.27 -65.25
C SER A 473 4.31 15.23 -64.96
N LYS A 474 4.25 15.99 -63.87
CA LYS A 474 5.31 16.91 -63.45
C LYS A 474 6.24 16.31 -62.38
N VAL A 475 6.01 15.06 -61.97
CA VAL A 475 6.83 14.39 -60.96
C VAL A 475 8.20 14.05 -61.56
N PRO A 476 9.32 14.47 -60.93
CA PRO A 476 10.65 14.14 -61.42
C PRO A 476 10.96 12.63 -61.40
N GLU A 477 11.86 12.16 -62.27
CA GLU A 477 12.23 10.73 -62.34
C GLU A 477 12.89 10.18 -61.06
N HIS A 478 13.59 11.04 -60.30
CA HIS A 478 14.25 10.63 -59.05
C HIS A 478 13.28 10.42 -57.87
N TYR A 479 11.99 10.67 -58.06
CA TYR A 479 10.95 10.38 -57.08
C TYR A 479 10.53 8.93 -57.18
N HIS A 480 10.84 8.13 -56.15
CA HIS A 480 10.44 6.74 -56.10
C HIS A 480 9.05 6.60 -55.46
N ARG A 481 8.05 6.20 -56.25
CA ARG A 481 6.68 6.01 -55.77
C ARG A 481 6.60 4.88 -54.74
N LYS A 482 5.96 5.15 -53.61
CA LYS A 482 5.75 4.18 -52.52
C LYS A 482 4.31 3.71 -52.37
N GLN A 483 3.33 4.60 -52.54
CA GLN A 483 1.93 4.28 -52.33
C GLN A 483 1.04 5.18 -53.17
N THR A 484 -0.03 4.62 -53.74
CA THR A 484 -1.11 5.39 -54.39
C THR A 484 -2.28 5.54 -53.42
N VAL A 485 -2.81 6.75 -53.28
CA VAL A 485 -3.98 7.09 -52.44
C VAL A 485 -5.07 7.74 -53.31
N ALA A 486 -6.30 7.85 -52.77
CA ALA A 486 -7.43 8.40 -53.52
C ALA A 486 -7.14 9.81 -54.07
N ALA A 487 -6.46 10.64 -53.27
CA ALA A 487 -6.14 12.04 -53.58
C ALA A 487 -4.88 12.25 -54.44
N GLY A 488 -4.00 11.25 -54.58
CA GLY A 488 -2.65 11.45 -55.14
C GLY A 488 -1.74 10.23 -55.04
N ASP A 489 -0.46 10.44 -55.32
CA ASP A 489 0.60 9.45 -55.16
C ASP A 489 1.62 9.95 -54.13
N ARG A 490 2.20 9.02 -53.36
CA ARG A 490 3.23 9.28 -52.34
C ARG A 490 4.58 8.79 -52.83
N TYR A 491 5.60 9.63 -52.71
CA TYR A 491 6.95 9.40 -53.21
C TYR A 491 8.01 9.58 -52.12
N ILE A 492 9.18 8.97 -52.33
CA ILE A 492 10.40 9.16 -51.52
C ILE A 492 11.55 9.55 -52.44
N THR A 493 12.41 10.46 -51.98
CA THR A 493 13.68 10.79 -52.62
C THR A 493 14.87 10.24 -51.81
N PRO A 494 16.03 9.99 -52.43
CA PRO A 494 17.24 9.57 -51.70
C PRO A 494 17.61 10.52 -50.55
N GLU A 495 17.55 11.84 -50.78
CA GLU A 495 17.85 12.87 -49.78
C GLU A 495 16.89 12.83 -48.60
N LEU A 496 15.58 12.73 -48.86
CA LEU A 496 14.57 12.61 -47.82
C LEU A 496 14.79 11.34 -47.00
N LYS A 497 15.21 10.24 -47.65
CA LYS A 497 15.45 8.97 -46.95
C LYS A 497 16.71 9.01 -46.08
N GLU A 498 17.76 9.67 -46.53
CA GLU A 498 18.98 9.87 -45.75
C GLU A 498 18.69 10.73 -44.50
N LYS A 499 17.97 11.84 -44.69
CA LYS A 499 17.55 12.71 -43.57
C LYS A 499 16.61 12.02 -42.61
N GLU A 500 15.62 11.27 -43.10
CA GLU A 500 14.77 10.42 -42.26
C GLU A 500 15.61 9.46 -41.41
N THR A 501 16.59 8.78 -42.02
CA THR A 501 17.46 7.82 -41.32
C THR A 501 18.30 8.52 -40.25
N SER A 502 18.80 9.72 -40.55
CA SER A 502 19.56 10.54 -39.59
C SER A 502 18.69 10.96 -38.39
N ILE A 503 17.46 11.44 -38.63
CA ILE A 503 16.50 11.83 -37.59
C ILE A 503 16.15 10.61 -36.71
N LEU A 504 15.78 9.49 -37.32
CA LEU A 504 15.41 8.28 -36.60
C LEU A 504 16.55 7.75 -35.72
N ARG A 505 17.79 7.73 -36.24
CA ARG A 505 18.97 7.32 -35.46
C ARG A 505 19.24 8.27 -34.29
N ALA A 506 19.08 9.57 -34.48
CA ALA A 506 19.24 10.56 -33.42
C ALA A 506 18.16 10.41 -32.34
N ASP A 507 16.90 10.18 -32.73
CA ASP A 507 15.79 9.94 -31.80
C ASP A 507 15.98 8.63 -31.02
N GLU A 508 16.28 7.52 -31.68
CA GLU A 508 16.52 6.22 -31.04
C GLU A 508 17.70 6.30 -30.04
N ARG A 509 18.80 6.97 -30.41
CA ARG A 509 19.95 7.17 -29.52
C ARG A 509 19.63 8.13 -28.38
N SER A 510 18.83 9.16 -28.61
CA SER A 510 18.37 10.08 -27.55
C SER A 510 17.55 9.33 -26.50
N GLN A 511 16.59 8.50 -26.94
CA GLN A 511 15.76 7.71 -26.03
C GLN A 511 16.58 6.69 -25.22
N ALA A 512 17.55 6.03 -25.86
CA ALA A 512 18.46 5.11 -25.18
C ALA A 512 19.30 5.84 -24.11
N LEU A 513 19.88 6.99 -24.46
CA LEU A 513 20.66 7.80 -23.52
C LEU A 513 19.81 8.35 -22.38
N GLU A 514 18.58 8.81 -22.63
CA GLU A 514 17.66 9.22 -21.56
C GLU A 514 17.35 8.06 -20.61
N THR A 515 17.17 6.85 -21.13
CA THR A 515 16.93 5.65 -20.30
C THR A 515 18.13 5.36 -19.40
N GLU A 516 19.35 5.51 -19.91
CA GLU A 516 20.60 5.34 -19.15
C GLU A 516 20.75 6.42 -18.06
N LEU A 517 20.62 7.70 -18.43
CA LEU A 517 20.68 8.82 -17.50
C LEU A 517 19.62 8.72 -16.39
N PHE A 518 18.43 8.22 -16.71
CA PHE A 518 17.36 7.98 -15.73
C PHE A 518 17.73 6.87 -14.76
N LYS A 519 18.33 5.78 -15.26
CA LYS A 519 18.83 4.69 -14.43
C LYS A 519 19.92 5.17 -13.47
N GLU A 520 20.89 5.94 -13.96
CA GLU A 520 21.96 6.52 -13.13
C GLU A 520 21.40 7.45 -12.04
N LEU A 521 20.47 8.34 -12.42
CA LEU A 521 19.81 9.23 -11.46
C LEU A 521 19.09 8.43 -10.37
N ARG A 522 18.34 7.39 -10.76
CA ARG A 522 17.63 6.52 -9.83
C ARG A 522 18.58 5.82 -8.86
N GLU A 523 19.65 5.20 -9.36
CA GLU A 523 20.65 4.49 -8.55
C GLU A 523 21.32 5.44 -7.55
N TRP A 524 21.65 6.66 -7.97
CA TRP A 524 22.20 7.67 -7.08
C TRP A 524 21.23 8.10 -5.96
N ILE A 525 19.92 8.14 -6.21
CA ILE A 525 18.92 8.48 -5.17
C ILE A 525 18.74 7.33 -4.18
N VAL A 526 18.91 6.07 -4.61
CA VAL A 526 18.80 4.89 -3.74
C VAL A 526 19.80 4.95 -2.58
N ASP A 527 20.97 5.59 -2.74
CA ASP A 527 21.94 5.79 -1.66
C ASP A 527 21.39 6.61 -0.48
N PHE A 528 20.34 7.41 -0.71
CA PHE A 528 19.67 8.24 0.30
C PHE A 528 18.38 7.60 0.86
N LEU A 529 18.06 6.37 0.46
CA LEU A 529 16.78 5.72 0.76
C LEU A 529 16.47 5.67 2.26
N GLY A 530 17.45 5.28 3.10
CA GLY A 530 17.25 5.18 4.55
C GLY A 530 16.94 6.51 5.22
N SER A 531 17.61 7.60 4.83
CA SER A 531 17.36 8.93 5.40
C SER A 531 16.04 9.55 4.91
N LEU A 532 15.67 9.29 3.65
CA LEU A 532 14.36 9.66 3.08
C LEU A 532 13.21 8.94 3.82
N GLN A 533 13.37 7.65 4.12
CA GLN A 533 12.39 6.89 4.91
C GLN A 533 12.26 7.44 6.33
N ALA A 534 13.37 7.72 7.02
CA ALA A 534 13.35 8.29 8.37
C ALA A 534 12.61 9.64 8.41
N THR A 535 12.83 10.48 7.38
CA THR A 535 12.13 11.76 7.22
C THR A 535 10.62 11.55 7.01
N THR A 536 10.25 10.63 6.12
CA THR A 536 8.84 10.33 5.83
C THR A 536 8.11 9.83 7.08
N MET A 537 8.72 8.95 7.87
CA MET A 537 8.16 8.48 9.14
C MET A 537 7.97 9.60 10.16
N ALA A 538 8.83 10.62 10.17
CA ALA A 538 8.69 11.77 11.06
C ALA A 538 7.51 12.64 10.62
N VAL A 539 7.38 12.90 9.32
CA VAL A 539 6.24 13.63 8.74
C VAL A 539 4.92 12.92 9.02
N SER A 540 4.83 11.60 8.78
CA SER A 540 3.63 10.81 9.08
C SER A 540 3.18 10.93 10.54
N LYS A 541 4.14 10.99 11.49
CA LYS A 541 3.81 11.18 12.92
C LYS A 541 3.33 12.60 13.22
N ILE A 542 3.96 13.62 12.65
CA ILE A 542 3.54 15.03 12.81
C ILE A 542 2.11 15.20 12.31
N ASP A 543 1.80 14.67 11.12
CA ASP A 543 0.48 14.75 10.51
C ASP A 543 -0.60 14.04 11.35
N ALA A 544 -0.30 12.84 11.87
CA ALA A 544 -1.19 12.14 12.78
C ALA A 544 -1.47 12.93 14.08
N ILE A 545 -0.47 13.60 14.64
CA ILE A 545 -0.64 14.48 15.82
C ILE A 545 -1.48 15.71 15.45
N CYS A 546 -1.26 16.31 14.29
CA CYS A 546 -2.10 17.42 13.79
C CYS A 546 -3.57 17.00 13.68
N SER A 547 -3.83 15.81 13.15
CA SER A 547 -5.18 15.24 13.05
C SER A 547 -5.84 15.08 14.42
N MET A 548 -5.12 14.50 15.39
CA MET A 548 -5.63 14.35 16.75
C MET A 548 -5.94 15.70 17.40
N ALA A 549 -5.06 16.70 17.26
CA ALA A 549 -5.27 18.04 17.81
C ALA A 549 -6.46 18.75 17.16
N GLU A 550 -6.63 18.63 15.84
CA GLU A 550 -7.75 19.23 15.11
C GLU A 550 -9.10 18.65 15.52
N VAL A 551 -9.20 17.32 15.60
CA VAL A 551 -10.44 16.66 16.03
C VAL A 551 -10.73 17.02 17.47
N SER A 552 -9.70 17.05 18.32
CA SER A 552 -9.85 17.41 19.72
C SER A 552 -10.42 18.81 19.89
N GLN A 553 -9.95 19.78 19.08
CA GLN A 553 -10.47 21.14 19.14
C GLN A 553 -11.87 21.25 18.52
N SER A 554 -12.10 20.62 17.37
CA SER A 554 -13.36 20.75 16.62
C SER A 554 -14.54 20.13 17.36
N ASN A 555 -14.30 19.06 18.13
CA ASN A 555 -15.32 18.31 18.85
C ASN A 555 -15.33 18.60 20.37
N ASN A 556 -14.60 19.61 20.82
CA ASN A 556 -14.47 19.98 22.24
C ASN A 556 -14.04 18.78 23.12
N TYR A 557 -12.99 18.07 22.73
CA TYR A 557 -12.41 17.01 23.53
C TYR A 557 -11.42 17.59 24.53
N VAL A 558 -11.25 16.90 25.65
CA VAL A 558 -10.40 17.32 26.77
C VAL A 558 -9.20 16.40 26.92
N ARG A 559 -8.05 16.97 27.29
CA ARG A 559 -6.86 16.20 27.62
C ARG A 559 -7.16 15.30 28.82
N PRO A 560 -7.04 13.96 28.71
CA PRO A 560 -7.22 13.09 29.86
C PRO A 560 -6.02 13.17 30.80
N GLU A 561 -6.26 13.03 32.11
CA GLU A 561 -5.24 12.74 33.10
C GLU A 561 -4.98 11.23 33.10
N MET A 562 -3.79 10.80 32.66
CA MET A 562 -3.43 9.39 32.62
C MET A 562 -2.67 8.98 33.89
N SER A 563 -3.01 7.83 34.46
CA SER A 563 -2.39 7.29 35.69
C SER A 563 -2.18 5.78 35.61
N ASP A 564 -1.40 5.22 36.54
CA ASP A 564 -1.23 3.76 36.72
C ASP A 564 -1.98 3.24 37.97
N ASP A 565 -2.91 4.03 38.52
CA ASP A 565 -3.62 3.72 39.77
C ASP A 565 -4.98 3.01 39.57
N GLY A 566 -5.34 2.71 38.32
CA GLY A 566 -6.57 2.00 37.95
C GLY A 566 -7.86 2.82 38.04
N ALA A 567 -7.78 4.15 38.22
CA ALA A 567 -8.97 5.00 38.28
C ALA A 567 -9.60 5.20 36.88
N LEU A 568 -10.90 5.06 36.74
CA LEU A 568 -11.62 5.32 35.50
C LEU A 568 -12.79 6.27 35.78
N SER A 569 -12.48 7.57 35.78
CA SER A 569 -13.43 8.65 36.05
C SER A 569 -13.64 9.50 34.81
N ILE A 570 -14.87 9.54 34.30
CA ILE A 570 -15.26 10.30 33.11
C ILE A 570 -16.44 11.17 33.50
N SER A 571 -16.35 12.47 33.28
CA SER A 571 -17.48 13.41 33.44
C SER A 571 -18.03 13.76 32.07
N ASP A 572 -19.35 13.70 31.91
CA ASP A 572 -20.07 14.03 30.68
C ASP A 572 -19.46 13.39 29.42
N GLY A 573 -19.11 12.11 29.51
CA GLY A 573 -18.55 11.35 28.39
C GLY A 573 -19.54 11.23 27.24
N ARG A 574 -19.04 11.25 26.00
CA ARG A 574 -19.82 11.13 24.77
C ARG A 574 -19.23 10.03 23.89
N HIS A 575 -20.08 9.35 23.13
CA HIS A 575 -19.61 8.33 22.20
C HIS A 575 -19.04 9.01 20.94
N PRO A 576 -17.73 8.82 20.64
CA PRO A 576 -17.01 9.63 19.65
C PRO A 576 -17.52 9.49 18.21
N VAL A 577 -18.13 8.36 17.88
CA VAL A 577 -18.75 8.13 16.56
C VAL A 577 -20.19 8.66 16.51
N ILE A 578 -21.05 8.20 17.42
CA ILE A 578 -22.47 8.55 17.44
C ILE A 578 -22.69 10.06 17.65
N GLU A 579 -21.86 10.75 18.44
CA GLU A 579 -22.01 12.20 18.64
C GLU A 579 -21.84 12.99 17.34
N VAL A 580 -21.04 12.48 16.40
CA VAL A 580 -20.75 13.14 15.13
C VAL A 580 -21.76 12.76 14.04
N LEU A 581 -22.19 11.50 14.00
CA LEU A 581 -23.09 10.99 12.96
C LEU A 581 -24.56 11.28 13.22
N ARG A 582 -24.95 11.48 14.49
CA ARG A 582 -26.36 11.69 14.85
C ARG A 582 -26.81 13.10 14.49
N GLU A 583 -28.01 13.20 13.93
CA GLU A 583 -28.72 14.47 13.84
C GLU A 583 -29.28 14.87 15.22
N GLY A 584 -28.85 16.03 15.74
CA GLY A 584 -29.28 16.56 17.04
C GLY A 584 -28.28 16.34 18.17
N SER A 585 -28.69 16.68 19.41
CA SER A 585 -27.81 16.65 20.59
C SER A 585 -27.60 15.23 21.13
N TYR A 586 -26.34 14.87 21.42
CA TYR A 586 -25.99 13.67 22.19
C TYR A 586 -26.10 13.96 23.70
N ILE A 587 -26.68 13.03 24.47
CA ILE A 587 -26.80 13.16 25.93
C ILE A 587 -25.53 12.58 26.57
N PRO A 588 -24.67 13.41 27.20
CA PRO A 588 -23.44 12.93 27.81
C PRO A 588 -23.72 12.14 29.10
N ASN A 589 -22.84 11.18 29.42
CA ASN A 589 -22.95 10.34 30.61
C ASN A 589 -21.62 10.22 31.35
N SER A 590 -21.67 10.31 32.67
CA SER A 590 -20.50 10.17 33.53
C SER A 590 -20.27 8.71 33.96
N LEU A 591 -19.04 8.37 34.32
CA LEU A 591 -18.60 7.06 34.80
C LEU A 591 -17.63 7.25 35.97
N GLN A 592 -17.75 6.41 37.00
CA GLN A 592 -16.77 6.29 38.07
C GLN A 592 -16.56 4.80 38.39
N LEU A 593 -15.43 4.26 37.94
CA LEU A 593 -14.93 2.94 38.30
C LEU A 593 -13.49 3.07 38.82
N ASP A 594 -13.06 2.07 39.58
CA ASP A 594 -11.68 1.92 40.01
C ASP A 594 -11.38 0.46 40.34
N ASN A 595 -10.12 0.07 40.40
CA ASN A 595 -9.72 -1.31 40.66
C ASN A 595 -9.72 -1.70 42.15
N LYS A 596 -10.37 -0.93 43.05
CA LYS A 596 -10.38 -1.17 44.51
C LYS A 596 -11.79 -1.23 45.12
N GLN A 597 -12.62 -0.20 44.91
CA GLN A 597 -13.93 -0.03 45.51
C GLN A 597 -15.06 -0.19 44.50
N ARG A 598 -14.89 0.33 43.27
CA ARG A 598 -15.94 0.32 42.23
C ARG A 598 -15.47 -0.43 41.00
N GLN A 599 -15.27 -1.74 41.14
CA GLN A 599 -14.75 -2.61 40.09
C GLN A 599 -15.83 -3.05 39.07
N LEU A 600 -17.08 -3.19 39.52
CA LEU A 600 -18.20 -3.68 38.72
C LEU A 600 -19.36 -2.68 38.71
N MET A 601 -19.95 -2.46 37.54
CA MET A 601 -21.19 -1.70 37.38
C MET A 601 -22.27 -2.59 36.76
N ILE A 602 -23.37 -2.79 37.48
CA ILE A 602 -24.56 -3.47 36.96
C ILE A 602 -25.45 -2.43 36.29
N LEU A 603 -25.48 -2.43 34.95
CA LEU A 603 -26.26 -1.50 34.16
C LEU A 603 -27.61 -2.10 33.77
N THR A 604 -28.70 -1.52 34.29
CA THR A 604 -30.07 -1.95 33.99
C THR A 604 -30.85 -0.85 33.26
N GLY A 605 -31.89 -1.23 32.53
CA GLY A 605 -32.74 -0.29 31.80
C GLY A 605 -33.42 -0.93 30.59
N PRO A 606 -34.44 -0.26 30.02
CA PRO A 606 -35.18 -0.79 28.88
C PRO A 606 -34.29 -1.00 27.65
N ASN A 607 -34.78 -1.81 26.71
CA ASN A 607 -34.18 -1.90 25.38
C ASN A 607 -34.21 -0.53 24.71
N MET A 608 -33.18 -0.23 23.89
CA MET A 608 -32.97 1.07 23.26
C MET A 608 -32.70 2.24 24.24
N GLY A 609 -32.52 1.96 25.54
CA GLY A 609 -32.15 2.97 26.55
C GLY A 609 -30.69 3.44 26.50
N GLY A 610 -29.90 3.00 25.52
CA GLY A 610 -28.51 3.43 25.34
C GLY A 610 -27.46 2.64 26.14
N LYS A 611 -27.83 1.50 26.76
CA LYS A 611 -26.91 0.67 27.57
C LYS A 611 -25.64 0.26 26.82
N SER A 612 -25.78 -0.37 25.66
CA SER A 612 -24.66 -0.79 24.82
C SER A 612 -23.82 0.39 24.33
N THR A 613 -24.47 1.52 24.02
CA THR A 613 -23.79 2.76 23.63
C THR A 613 -22.91 3.30 24.75
N TYR A 614 -23.41 3.30 26.00
CA TYR A 614 -22.66 3.75 27.17
C TYR A 614 -21.43 2.85 27.45
N MET A 615 -21.59 1.54 27.32
CA MET A 615 -20.47 0.61 27.45
C MET A 615 -19.41 0.85 26.36
N ARG A 616 -19.80 0.85 25.09
CA ARG A 616 -18.88 1.10 23.96
C ARG A 616 -18.19 2.47 24.07
N GLN A 617 -18.91 3.51 24.49
CA GLN A 617 -18.36 4.82 24.76
C GLN A 617 -17.18 4.76 25.73
N THR A 618 -17.33 4.04 26.84
CA THR A 618 -16.29 3.89 27.85
C THR A 618 -15.03 3.25 27.27
N ALA A 619 -15.17 2.14 26.55
CA ALA A 619 -14.03 1.47 25.90
C ALA A 619 -13.35 2.37 24.85
N LEU A 620 -14.14 3.06 24.01
CA LEU A 620 -13.61 3.95 22.99
C LEU A 620 -12.85 5.13 23.61
N ILE A 621 -13.33 5.71 24.71
CA ILE A 621 -12.62 6.77 25.44
C ILE A 621 -11.25 6.26 25.91
N SER A 622 -11.16 5.07 26.50
CA SER A 622 -9.88 4.48 26.93
C SER A 622 -8.94 4.21 25.75
N VAL A 623 -9.46 3.68 24.63
CA VAL A 623 -8.67 3.46 23.41
C VAL A 623 -8.10 4.78 22.87
N ILE A 624 -8.94 5.79 22.68
CA ILE A 624 -8.54 7.11 22.14
C ILE A 624 -7.51 7.79 23.05
N ALA A 625 -7.73 7.73 24.37
CA ALA A 625 -6.83 8.27 25.36
C ALA A 625 -5.43 7.64 25.25
N GLN A 626 -5.33 6.31 25.23
CA GLN A 626 -4.06 5.59 25.12
C GLN A 626 -3.45 5.60 23.71
N SER A 627 -4.24 5.93 22.67
CA SER A 627 -3.72 6.31 21.36
C SER A 627 -3.10 7.71 21.37
N GLY A 628 -3.30 8.50 22.42
CA GLY A 628 -2.72 9.82 22.65
C GLY A 628 -3.55 10.99 22.10
N CYS A 629 -4.81 10.74 21.72
CA CYS A 629 -5.76 11.80 21.39
C CYS A 629 -6.47 12.27 22.66
N PHE A 630 -7.10 13.44 22.61
CA PHE A 630 -7.98 13.89 23.69
C PHE A 630 -9.32 13.15 23.61
N VAL A 631 -10.10 13.21 24.69
CA VAL A 631 -11.29 12.37 24.83
C VAL A 631 -12.59 13.19 24.82
N PRO A 632 -13.68 12.61 24.29
CA PRO A 632 -15.01 13.24 24.26
C PRO A 632 -15.67 13.29 25.64
N ALA A 633 -15.21 14.18 26.52
CA ALA A 633 -15.71 14.34 27.89
C ALA A 633 -15.60 15.81 28.34
N SER A 634 -16.17 16.17 29.49
CA SER A 634 -15.90 17.46 30.16
C SER A 634 -14.66 17.38 31.05
N SER A 635 -14.40 16.22 31.64
CA SER A 635 -13.12 15.86 32.28
C SER A 635 -12.93 14.35 32.27
N ALA A 636 -11.68 13.87 32.28
CA ALA A 636 -11.37 12.45 32.34
C ALA A 636 -10.06 12.18 33.10
N ARG A 637 -10.09 11.21 34.02
CA ARG A 637 -8.94 10.62 34.70
C ARG A 637 -8.97 9.12 34.47
N LEU A 638 -7.97 8.61 33.75
CA LEU A 638 -7.97 7.26 33.19
C LEU A 638 -6.69 6.52 33.58
N GLY A 639 -6.87 5.38 34.24
CA GLY A 639 -5.84 4.40 34.51
C GLY A 639 -5.41 3.71 33.22
N MET A 640 -4.14 3.32 33.12
CA MET A 640 -3.63 2.57 31.98
C MET A 640 -4.29 1.20 31.90
N VAL A 641 -5.09 1.01 30.84
CA VAL A 641 -5.75 -0.26 30.53
C VAL A 641 -4.78 -1.13 29.73
N ASP A 642 -4.62 -2.39 30.15
CA ASP A 642 -3.75 -3.35 29.48
C ASP A 642 -4.49 -4.11 28.37
N ARG A 643 -5.80 -4.37 28.56
CA ARG A 643 -6.66 -5.10 27.64
C ARG A 643 -8.09 -4.58 27.70
N VAL A 644 -8.76 -4.53 26.55
CA VAL A 644 -10.21 -4.31 26.49
C VAL A 644 -10.85 -5.59 25.97
N PHE A 645 -11.82 -6.09 26.72
CA PHE A 645 -12.64 -7.22 26.34
C PHE A 645 -14.05 -6.75 26.07
N THR A 646 -14.66 -7.28 25.01
CA THR A 646 -16.06 -6.96 24.70
C THR A 646 -16.83 -8.22 24.37
N ARG A 647 -17.99 -8.33 25.01
CA ARG A 647 -19.06 -9.23 24.64
C ARG A 647 -20.30 -8.40 24.37
N VAL A 648 -20.50 -8.02 23.09
CA VAL A 648 -21.64 -7.18 22.69
C VAL A 648 -22.45 -7.87 21.60
N GLY A 649 -23.42 -8.69 22.02
CA GLY A 649 -24.35 -9.40 21.13
C GLY A 649 -23.79 -10.69 20.51
N ALA A 650 -24.67 -11.65 20.21
CA ALA A 650 -24.31 -12.90 19.55
C ALA A 650 -24.43 -12.80 18.03
N HIS A 651 -23.45 -13.31 17.31
CA HIS A 651 -23.57 -13.62 15.88
C HIS A 651 -23.27 -15.11 15.72
N ASP A 652 -24.00 -15.81 14.85
CA ASP A 652 -23.76 -17.22 14.59
C ASP A 652 -22.37 -17.42 13.99
N ASP A 653 -21.66 -18.46 14.44
CA ASP A 653 -20.53 -19.03 13.70
C ASP A 653 -21.01 -20.25 12.93
N LEU A 654 -21.71 -19.98 11.82
CA LEU A 654 -22.21 -21.01 10.90
C LEU A 654 -21.07 -21.81 10.25
N VAL A 655 -19.85 -21.26 10.22
CA VAL A 655 -18.70 -21.86 9.54
C VAL A 655 -18.08 -22.96 10.39
N HIS A 656 -18.01 -22.78 11.71
CA HIS A 656 -17.48 -23.78 12.65
C HIS A 656 -18.56 -24.70 13.26
N GLY A 657 -19.84 -24.46 12.95
CA GLY A 657 -20.95 -25.25 13.47
C GLY A 657 -21.17 -25.09 14.98
N HIS A 658 -20.67 -24.00 15.56
CA HIS A 658 -20.84 -23.71 16.99
C HIS A 658 -22.18 -23.00 17.23
N SER A 659 -22.89 -23.40 18.29
CA SER A 659 -24.10 -22.69 18.72
C SER A 659 -23.73 -21.31 19.27
N THR A 660 -24.65 -20.35 19.13
CA THR A 660 -24.50 -19.00 19.72
C THR A 660 -24.12 -19.03 21.19
N PHE A 661 -24.71 -19.96 21.94
CA PHE A 661 -24.41 -20.18 23.35
C PHE A 661 -23.00 -20.72 23.58
N MET A 662 -22.51 -21.66 22.75
CA MET A 662 -21.15 -22.18 22.89
C MET A 662 -20.10 -21.09 22.60
N VAL A 663 -20.29 -20.31 21.53
CA VAL A 663 -19.42 -19.18 21.21
C VAL A 663 -19.41 -18.18 22.36
N GLU A 664 -20.59 -17.85 22.90
CA GLU A 664 -20.73 -16.99 24.08
C GLU A 664 -19.96 -17.53 25.30
N MET A 665 -20.04 -18.83 25.59
CA MET A 665 -19.32 -19.44 26.71
C MET A 665 -17.81 -19.47 26.49
N LEU A 666 -17.34 -19.69 25.26
CA LEU A 666 -15.92 -19.64 24.92
C LEU A 666 -15.36 -18.22 25.07
N GLU A 667 -16.09 -17.21 24.61
CA GLU A 667 -15.73 -15.80 24.80
C GLU A 667 -15.66 -15.43 26.29
N LEU A 668 -16.64 -15.83 27.09
CA LEU A 668 -16.62 -15.59 28.54
C LEU A 668 -15.47 -16.32 29.23
N ALA A 669 -15.22 -17.58 28.88
CA ALA A 669 -14.09 -18.34 29.42
C ALA A 669 -12.76 -17.68 29.08
N ASN A 670 -12.63 -17.09 27.89
CA ASN A 670 -11.46 -16.32 27.51
C ASN A 670 -11.28 -15.08 28.40
N ILE A 671 -12.34 -14.27 28.54
CA ILE A 671 -12.33 -13.07 29.39
C ILE A 671 -11.88 -13.43 30.81
N LEU A 672 -12.49 -14.44 31.43
CA LEU A 672 -12.16 -14.83 32.80
C LEU A 672 -10.72 -15.34 32.98
N ARG A 673 -10.16 -16.03 31.98
CA ARG A 673 -8.78 -16.54 32.03
C ARG A 673 -7.72 -15.46 31.82
N ASN A 674 -8.05 -14.43 31.04
CA ASN A 674 -7.08 -13.47 30.52
C ASN A 674 -7.24 -12.04 31.04
N ALA A 675 -8.34 -11.73 31.74
CA ALA A 675 -8.52 -10.45 32.40
C ALA A 675 -7.53 -10.27 33.55
N THR A 676 -7.05 -9.05 33.72
CA THR A 676 -6.18 -8.63 34.83
C THR A 676 -6.85 -7.51 35.62
N PRO A 677 -6.31 -7.09 36.78
CA PRO A 677 -6.82 -5.93 37.52
C PRO A 677 -6.79 -4.60 36.74
N ASN A 678 -6.10 -4.54 35.59
CA ASN A 678 -6.02 -3.37 34.72
C ASN A 678 -6.81 -3.55 33.42
N SER A 679 -7.56 -4.65 33.28
CA SER A 679 -8.37 -4.91 32.09
C SER A 679 -9.74 -4.24 32.20
N LEU A 680 -10.25 -3.76 31.07
CA LEU A 680 -11.60 -3.21 30.97
C LEU A 680 -12.50 -4.23 30.27
N VAL A 681 -13.53 -4.71 30.97
CA VAL A 681 -14.42 -5.76 30.48
C VAL A 681 -15.83 -5.20 30.26
N LEU A 682 -16.38 -5.41 29.06
CA LEU A 682 -17.74 -5.00 28.67
C LEU A 682 -18.57 -6.26 28.42
N LEU A 683 -19.60 -6.46 29.23
CA LEU A 683 -20.51 -7.61 29.14
C LEU A 683 -21.93 -7.12 28.85
N ASP A 684 -22.47 -7.41 27.66
CA ASP A 684 -23.80 -6.99 27.25
C ASP A 684 -24.78 -8.17 27.21
N GLU A 685 -25.65 -8.25 28.23
CA GLU A 685 -26.77 -9.18 28.32
C GLU A 685 -26.36 -10.65 28.05
N ILE A 686 -25.59 -11.22 28.99
CA ILE A 686 -25.11 -12.63 29.00
C ILE A 686 -26.26 -13.61 29.27
N GLY A 687 -26.17 -14.82 28.72
CA GLY A 687 -27.00 -15.97 29.08
C GLY A 687 -28.32 -16.02 28.31
N ARG A 688 -28.44 -15.29 27.19
CA ARG A 688 -29.67 -15.24 26.38
C ARG A 688 -30.00 -16.57 25.70
N GLY A 689 -28.99 -17.39 25.42
CA GLY A 689 -29.13 -18.64 24.66
C GLY A 689 -29.64 -19.84 25.47
N THR A 690 -29.99 -19.67 26.75
CA THR A 690 -30.38 -20.75 27.65
C THR A 690 -31.60 -20.39 28.51
N SER A 691 -32.02 -21.29 29.41
CA SER A 691 -33.13 -21.05 30.33
C SER A 691 -32.84 -19.84 31.23
N THR A 692 -33.89 -19.13 31.66
CA THR A 692 -33.75 -17.90 32.45
C THR A 692 -32.95 -18.12 33.74
N PHE A 693 -33.14 -19.27 34.40
CA PHE A 693 -32.41 -19.60 35.63
C PHE A 693 -30.94 -19.93 35.36
N ASP A 694 -30.65 -20.68 34.30
CA ASP A 694 -29.27 -21.03 33.95
C ASP A 694 -28.49 -19.80 33.48
N GLY A 695 -29.11 -18.94 32.68
CA GLY A 695 -28.52 -17.69 32.22
C GLY A 695 -28.23 -16.73 33.37
N LEU A 696 -29.16 -16.63 34.34
CA LEU A 696 -28.95 -15.85 35.56
C LEU A 696 -27.83 -16.42 36.43
N ALA A 697 -27.79 -17.75 36.62
CA ALA A 697 -26.76 -18.41 37.40
C ALA A 697 -25.37 -18.17 36.80
N LEU A 698 -25.25 -18.23 35.46
CA LEU A 698 -24.02 -17.91 34.74
C LEU A 698 -23.63 -16.45 34.92
N ALA A 699 -24.55 -15.51 34.70
CA ALA A 699 -24.28 -14.08 34.86
C ALA A 699 -23.85 -13.73 36.29
N TRP A 700 -24.46 -14.38 37.30
CA TRP A 700 -24.08 -14.23 38.70
C TRP A 700 -22.66 -14.74 38.95
N ALA A 701 -22.36 -15.99 38.55
CA ALA A 701 -21.05 -16.59 38.76
C ALA A 701 -19.93 -15.82 38.04
N VAL A 702 -20.19 -15.32 36.83
CA VAL A 702 -19.25 -14.48 36.08
C VAL A 702 -19.03 -13.13 36.76
N SER A 703 -20.05 -12.55 37.39
CA SER A 703 -19.92 -11.25 38.08
C SER A 703 -19.22 -11.35 39.44
N GLU A 704 -19.22 -12.53 40.06
CA GLU A 704 -18.54 -12.80 41.33
C GLU A 704 -17.02 -13.00 41.15
N GLN A 705 -16.61 -13.54 40.00
CA GLN A 705 -15.22 -13.66 39.58
C GLN A 705 -14.67 -12.31 39.11
#